data_AF-A0A168E014-F1
#
_entry.id   AF-A0A168E014-F1
#
_cell.length_a   1.000
_cell.length_b   1.000
_cell.length_c   1.000
_cell.angle_alpha   90.00
_cell.angle_beta   90.00
_cell.angle_gamma   90.00
#
_symmetry.space_group_name_H-M   'P 1'
#
loop_
_entity.id
_entity.type
_entity.pdbx_description
1 polymer ?
#
loop_
_entity_poly.entity_id
_entity_poly.type
_entity_poly.pdbx_seq_one_letter_code
_entity_poly.pdbx_strand_id
1 'polypeptide(L)'
;MLGSSARKPDENVSDGASTSPPSQTTKTNPITENPVSISNKSVPPASRPADAQSSSNPFTQLHVQKPGPGADQSDATGTSRSARKRSAAEVDNGDAASAPRKPTPQLAHQQQQESEESFAHRILSQIFRISVDPHKMINGQGQRLVFLPNLNQDLNTSGEPLKLSLASLDQAIIEACHSRAADQPLLDYLLPCWKRAVKATAATKNASPQRQELFEETKRLCMSHCLFASTIPSLYGREPNPKHDTLAPYLLHGVQDENGLCFDFIREAIRRFDEDESFPALFNNAMIEISTELSAMTLSSNFKPYVQALLTYTHFPVLITNLAQHASFNKLEPAAKIERSTILGPFFRISPLQTAPMKTYFPGPRTLDKGRIYNAQESLRMVLRAHQDDLFSIANAFIRAGPDTRNRTLDWFSHIMNANHKRRAMQVDPKDISTDGFMLNITAVLDRFCEPFMDATFSKVEKIDVRYFKRKPRIDIEDETKLNADHATADKYYAEKEEGESNFISEAFFITLAAHHYGSEALNVQLKSIDRDIKYLERHVKSMEAERSKMVTPAQVRLFEETLKRHTNVLEKTTGMKYAIEGALQDERMQSISLRFMRYVAVWLLRLVTGSDYKPGQESQMIKLPLPAQASEAFSCLPEYTLQNIVDNFKWLPNILPSAVGEEMIALCITFLRSSEWIKNPYLKSSLVSLLFSGTWPLMHLKKGVLGDQLIALPFANDYLLHALMKFYIECESTGAHTAFYDKFNIRYEIFQVIKCVWSNDVYKQQLTRESKTNRGFFVQFVNMLLNDATYVLDEAFTKFPKIRTLELELQNPSLSAEDRQKKDEELGTLGSQAASYMQLANETLGMMRLFTKALSEPFTMPEIVSRLASMMNYNLETLAGKRAAAELSVSNKDKYHFRPIQLISDFVDIYLHLGYSQVFVDAVAADGRSFKPEVFDRVTRILTSKNQKEAGDMAKWEKVKARFAEAKLRLDQAELDLGDIPAEFEDPIMGDLMRDPVLLPSRHVVDRSTIVQHLLSDAKDPFTRQPMTVDDVIPDTELQTRIRQWREEKIQLAKNKLMAADEAAESMDTTDG
;
A
#
# COMPACT_ATOMS: atom_id res chain seq x y z
N MET A 1 11.03 -41.70 20.78
CA MET A 1 11.05 -43.13 20.36
C MET A 1 10.16 -43.25 19.12
N LEU A 2 10.34 -44.31 18.30
CA LEU A 2 9.42 -44.90 17.28
C LEU A 2 8.23 -44.05 16.77
N GLY A 3 7.94 -43.92 15.47
CA GLY A 3 8.52 -44.55 14.27
C GLY A 3 7.45 -44.71 13.16
N SER A 4 7.88 -44.95 11.92
CA SER A 4 7.08 -45.27 10.70
C SER A 4 6.04 -44.26 10.15
N SER A 5 6.34 -43.87 8.92
CA SER A 5 5.54 -43.21 7.88
C SER A 5 4.23 -43.93 7.48
N ALA A 6 3.25 -43.14 6.99
CA ALA A 6 2.25 -43.54 5.99
C ALA A 6 1.90 -42.33 5.08
N ARG A 7 1.23 -42.55 3.93
CA ARG A 7 0.93 -41.52 2.90
C ARG A 7 -0.57 -41.39 2.62
N LYS A 8 -1.07 -40.14 2.50
CA LYS A 8 -2.26 -39.70 1.72
C LYS A 8 -3.61 -40.38 2.09
N PRO A 9 -4.76 -39.98 1.49
CA PRO A 9 -5.02 -38.85 0.58
C PRO A 9 -5.91 -37.75 1.22
N ASP A 10 -6.17 -36.69 0.44
CA ASP A 10 -7.47 -36.05 0.11
C ASP A 10 -8.64 -36.18 1.13
N GLU A 11 -9.54 -35.20 1.35
CA GLU A 11 -9.92 -33.99 0.58
C GLU A 11 -10.86 -33.09 1.44
N ASN A 12 -11.20 -31.89 0.97
CA ASN A 12 -12.39 -31.08 1.34
C ASN A 12 -12.57 -30.69 2.84
N VAL A 13 -13.56 -29.86 3.23
CA VAL A 13 -14.42 -28.91 2.49
C VAL A 13 -14.09 -27.49 3.04
N SER A 14 -14.48 -26.37 2.43
CA SER A 14 -15.71 -25.57 2.74
C SER A 14 -15.31 -24.10 2.94
N ASP A 15 -16.16 -23.10 2.69
CA ASP A 15 -17.39 -23.14 1.90
C ASP A 15 -17.72 -21.78 1.32
N GLY A 16 -18.67 -21.79 0.38
CA GLY A 16 -19.75 -20.83 0.48
C GLY A 16 -19.51 -19.49 -0.20
N ALA A 17 -20.11 -19.36 -1.39
CA ALA A 17 -21.02 -18.23 -1.61
C ALA A 17 -21.73 -17.81 -0.28
N SER A 18 -22.11 -16.56 -0.04
CA SER A 18 -23.03 -15.87 -0.95
C SER A 18 -23.37 -14.42 -0.53
N THR A 19 -24.15 -13.74 -1.39
CA THR A 19 -25.34 -12.87 -1.16
C THR A 19 -25.36 -11.32 -1.04
N SER A 20 -24.43 -10.55 -1.58
CA SER A 20 -23.99 -9.23 -1.06
C SER A 20 -24.79 -8.05 -0.37
N PRO A 21 -25.86 -7.36 -0.82
CA PRO A 21 -25.93 -5.89 -0.98
C PRO A 21 -25.87 -4.86 0.20
N PRO A 22 -26.86 -3.96 0.47
CA PRO A 22 -26.73 -2.61 -0.13
C PRO A 22 -26.56 -1.38 0.79
N SER A 23 -25.36 -0.87 0.96
CA SER A 23 -24.84 0.28 0.18
C SER A 23 -25.64 1.52 -0.30
N GLN A 24 -24.88 2.62 -0.47
CA GLN A 24 -25.17 3.98 -1.03
C GLN A 24 -25.62 5.21 -0.20
N THR A 25 -24.60 5.90 0.32
CA THR A 25 -24.22 7.31 0.18
C THR A 25 -25.10 8.46 0.73
N THR A 26 -24.39 9.28 1.53
CA THR A 26 -24.07 10.71 1.29
C THR A 26 -25.06 11.81 1.59
N LYS A 27 -24.45 13.01 1.75
CA LYS A 27 -24.95 14.37 1.44
C LYS A 27 -25.94 14.93 2.50
N THR A 28 -25.79 16.17 2.98
CA THR A 28 -24.82 17.22 2.61
C THR A 28 -24.61 18.27 3.72
N ASN A 29 -23.54 19.06 3.56
CA ASN A 29 -23.32 20.40 4.13
C ASN A 29 -24.55 21.32 3.99
N PRO A 30 -24.74 22.31 4.87
CA PRO A 30 -24.37 23.72 4.54
C PRO A 30 -23.27 24.31 5.49
N ILE A 31 -22.35 25.21 5.09
CA ILE A 31 -22.43 26.69 4.85
C ILE A 31 -22.59 27.50 6.17
N THR A 32 -21.72 28.46 6.58
CA THR A 32 -20.43 28.98 6.01
C THR A 32 -19.28 28.94 7.06
N GLU A 33 -18.42 29.93 7.47
CA GLU A 33 -18.18 31.36 7.15
C GLU A 33 -16.76 31.86 7.52
N ASN A 34 -16.38 33.05 7.01
CA ASN A 34 -15.22 33.91 7.34
C ASN A 34 -15.37 34.64 8.71
N PRO A 35 -14.37 35.38 9.31
CA PRO A 35 -13.34 36.19 8.63
C PRO A 35 -11.95 36.47 9.30
N VAL A 36 -11.07 37.10 8.50
CA VAL A 36 -10.14 38.25 8.74
C VAL A 36 -9.57 38.54 10.15
N SER A 37 -8.25 38.79 10.18
CA SER A 37 -7.46 39.34 11.31
C SER A 37 -7.43 40.88 11.41
N ILE A 38 -7.44 41.46 12.63
CA ILE A 38 -6.93 42.84 12.88
C ILE A 38 -6.51 43.12 14.36
N SER A 39 -5.25 43.57 14.53
CA SER A 39 -4.61 44.46 15.52
C SER A 39 -4.88 44.49 17.07
N ASN A 40 -3.76 44.58 17.81
CA ASN A 40 -3.39 45.59 18.86
C ASN A 40 -3.68 45.46 20.39
N LYS A 41 -2.55 45.34 21.15
CA LYS A 41 -2.10 46.13 22.35
C LYS A 41 -2.38 45.69 23.82
N SER A 42 -1.34 45.97 24.66
CA SER A 42 -1.24 46.15 26.15
C SER A 42 -1.73 45.03 27.11
N VAL A 43 -0.92 44.23 27.82
CA VAL A 43 0.19 44.49 28.80
C VAL A 43 -0.27 45.31 30.03
N PRO A 44 -0.02 44.93 31.32
CA PRO A 44 0.28 43.62 31.99
C PRO A 44 -0.62 43.47 33.29
N PRO A 45 -0.24 42.84 34.45
CA PRO A 45 0.82 41.88 34.83
C PRO A 45 0.39 40.65 35.70
N ALA A 46 1.40 39.84 36.07
CA ALA A 46 1.54 39.05 37.32
C ALA A 46 0.78 37.72 37.55
N SER A 47 1.48 36.58 37.41
CA SER A 47 1.92 35.73 38.55
C SER A 47 2.75 34.50 38.12
N ARG A 48 3.56 33.95 39.04
CA ARG A 48 4.26 32.64 39.02
C ARG A 48 3.80 31.88 40.27
N PRO A 49 3.65 30.53 40.30
CA PRO A 49 4.73 29.52 40.22
C PRO A 49 4.38 28.31 39.32
N ALA A 50 5.15 27.22 39.16
CA ALA A 50 6.60 26.94 39.22
C ALA A 50 6.89 25.58 38.51
N ASP A 51 8.16 25.31 38.24
CA ASP A 51 8.82 24.01 38.02
C ASP A 51 8.12 22.89 37.19
N ALA A 52 8.59 22.73 35.95
CA ALA A 52 8.61 21.45 35.25
C ALA A 52 9.94 21.31 34.47
N GLN A 53 10.60 20.17 34.58
CA GLN A 53 11.96 19.96 34.03
C GLN A 53 11.95 19.84 32.50
N SER A 54 12.80 20.59 31.82
CA SER A 54 13.00 20.52 30.37
C SER A 54 13.89 19.33 29.98
N SER A 55 13.26 18.23 29.55
CA SER A 55 13.98 17.13 28.91
C SER A 55 14.57 17.56 27.56
N SER A 56 15.82 17.18 27.30
CA SER A 56 16.59 17.63 26.14
C SER A 56 16.09 17.01 24.82
N ASN A 57 16.05 17.83 23.79
CA ASN A 57 15.65 17.44 22.43
C ASN A 57 16.68 16.43 21.86
N PRO A 58 16.29 15.25 21.32
CA PRO A 58 17.23 14.13 21.04
C PRO A 58 18.20 14.37 19.85
N PHE A 59 18.17 15.55 19.23
CA PHE A 59 18.87 15.83 17.99
C PHE A 59 20.40 16.00 18.10
N THR A 60 20.95 16.14 19.30
CA THR A 60 22.40 16.33 19.51
C THR A 60 23.26 15.08 19.28
N GLN A 61 22.65 13.90 19.16
CA GLN A 61 23.39 12.64 18.92
C GLN A 61 23.61 12.33 17.43
N LEU A 62 22.87 12.98 16.52
CA LEU A 62 23.06 12.84 15.07
C LEU A 62 23.95 13.99 14.56
N HIS A 63 25.22 13.69 14.28
CA HIS A 63 26.21 14.68 13.81
C HIS A 63 25.83 15.25 12.42
N VAL A 64 25.07 16.35 12.44
CA VAL A 64 24.78 17.22 11.30
C VAL A 64 25.11 18.65 11.72
N GLN A 65 26.29 19.12 11.34
CA GLN A 65 26.74 20.47 11.70
C GLN A 65 25.84 21.52 11.03
N LYS A 66 25.31 22.44 11.84
CA LYS A 66 24.89 23.78 11.42
C LYS A 66 25.78 24.81 12.14
N PRO A 67 26.12 25.96 11.51
CA PRO A 67 26.95 26.98 12.15
C PRO A 67 26.24 27.56 13.40
N GLY A 68 26.98 27.70 14.50
CA GLY A 68 26.49 28.40 15.69
C GLY A 68 26.63 29.92 15.57
N PRO A 69 25.71 30.72 16.13
CA PRO A 69 25.78 32.17 16.11
C PRO A 69 26.63 32.73 17.28
N GLY A 70 27.19 33.92 17.08
CA GLY A 70 27.79 34.74 18.14
C GLY A 70 27.53 36.23 17.85
N ALA A 71 27.23 36.99 18.91
CA ALA A 71 27.19 38.46 18.89
C ALA A 71 28.65 39.01 19.02
N ASP A 72 28.95 40.30 18.82
CA ASP A 72 28.13 41.50 18.98
C ASP A 72 28.44 42.62 17.96
N GLN A 73 27.52 43.60 17.92
CA GLN A 73 27.62 45.04 17.60
C GLN A 73 28.89 45.62 16.91
N SER A 74 28.81 46.56 15.95
CA SER A 74 27.71 47.50 15.65
C SER A 74 27.59 47.95 14.17
N ASP A 75 26.44 48.58 13.90
CA ASP A 75 26.12 49.63 12.90
C ASP A 75 26.09 49.43 11.37
N ALA A 76 24.98 49.98 10.82
CA ALA A 76 24.83 50.65 9.52
C ALA A 76 24.74 49.84 8.19
N THR A 77 23.48 49.55 7.80
CA THR A 77 22.86 49.84 6.47
C THR A 77 23.53 49.37 5.16
N GLY A 78 22.79 48.67 4.28
CA GLY A 78 23.22 48.54 2.86
C GLY A 78 22.54 47.48 1.97
N THR A 79 21.31 47.74 1.53
CA THR A 79 20.56 47.11 0.42
C THR A 79 21.27 46.20 -0.63
N SER A 80 20.89 44.92 -0.61
CA SER A 80 20.36 44.13 -1.76
C SER A 80 21.21 43.73 -3.00
N ARG A 81 20.96 42.47 -3.46
CA ARG A 81 21.12 41.93 -4.84
C ARG A 81 22.56 41.87 -5.42
N SER A 82 22.84 41.14 -6.51
CA SER A 82 22.41 39.78 -6.89
C SER A 82 23.21 39.26 -8.10
N ALA A 83 23.62 37.99 -8.07
CA ALA A 83 23.84 37.09 -9.21
C ALA A 83 24.97 37.33 -10.26
N ARG A 84 25.57 36.17 -10.63
CA ARG A 84 26.11 35.78 -11.97
C ARG A 84 27.46 36.30 -12.49
N LYS A 85 28.22 35.29 -12.94
CA LYS A 85 29.15 35.21 -14.09
C LYS A 85 30.47 36.00 -14.05
N ARG A 86 31.53 35.28 -14.40
CA ARG A 86 32.80 35.81 -14.93
C ARG A 86 32.61 36.26 -16.38
N SER A 87 33.27 37.34 -16.76
CA SER A 87 33.89 37.53 -18.08
C SER A 87 35.38 37.83 -17.87
N ALA A 88 36.16 38.03 -18.93
CA ALA A 88 37.61 38.21 -18.88
C ALA A 88 38.07 39.31 -19.87
N ALA A 89 39.39 39.53 -19.88
CA ALA A 89 40.17 40.41 -20.78
C ALA A 89 40.35 41.88 -20.37
N GLU A 90 41.39 42.48 -20.98
CA GLU A 90 41.86 43.88 -20.93
C GLU A 90 42.42 44.35 -19.56
N VAL A 91 43.70 44.72 -19.33
CA VAL A 91 44.88 45.20 -20.10
C VAL A 91 45.09 46.72 -20.08
N ASP A 92 46.30 47.10 -19.65
CA ASP A 92 47.07 48.35 -19.81
C ASP A 92 47.01 49.55 -18.81
N ASN A 93 48.17 49.73 -18.16
CA ASN A 93 48.97 50.96 -17.94
C ASN A 93 48.55 52.14 -17.03
N GLY A 94 49.59 52.75 -16.42
CA GLY A 94 49.58 53.97 -15.59
C GLY A 94 49.40 53.72 -14.07
N ASP A 95 50.20 54.28 -13.15
CA ASP A 95 51.46 55.04 -13.27
C ASP A 95 52.27 54.95 -11.94
N ALA A 96 53.53 55.40 -11.88
CA ALA A 96 54.48 55.03 -10.79
C ALA A 96 55.13 56.19 -9.99
N ALA A 97 55.28 56.03 -8.66
CA ALA A 97 56.13 56.90 -7.80
C ALA A 97 56.66 56.24 -6.50
N SER A 98 57.99 56.02 -6.45
CA SER A 98 58.92 55.98 -5.29
C SER A 98 58.46 55.63 -3.84
N ALA A 99 58.86 54.43 -3.37
CA ALA A 99 59.95 54.15 -2.39
C ALA A 99 60.28 55.21 -1.28
N PRO A 100 60.66 54.81 -0.03
CA PRO A 100 61.72 53.80 0.20
C PRO A 100 61.66 52.88 1.45
N ARG A 101 62.35 51.74 1.37
CA ARG A 101 62.93 50.98 2.50
C ARG A 101 64.29 50.36 2.11
N LYS A 102 65.17 50.14 3.10
CA LYS A 102 66.44 49.39 3.06
C LYS A 102 66.63 48.72 4.43
N PRO A 103 67.50 47.70 4.58
CA PRO A 103 67.78 46.53 3.72
C PRO A 103 67.28 45.27 4.51
N THR A 104 67.74 44.00 4.55
CA THR A 104 68.60 43.01 3.83
C THR A 104 68.29 41.63 4.50
N PRO A 105 68.71 40.45 4.00
CA PRO A 105 69.30 40.12 2.69
C PRO A 105 68.54 39.00 1.93
N GLN A 106 69.04 38.65 0.73
CA GLN A 106 68.46 37.66 -0.19
C GLN A 106 68.49 36.20 0.30
N LEU A 107 67.51 35.41 -0.15
CA LEU A 107 67.58 33.92 -0.25
C LEU A 107 67.08 33.42 -1.62
N ALA A 108 67.30 34.19 -2.69
CA ALA A 108 66.77 33.95 -4.04
C ALA A 108 67.83 33.50 -5.07
N HIS A 109 69.04 33.13 -4.65
CA HIS A 109 70.15 32.68 -5.52
C HIS A 109 70.81 31.42 -4.95
N GLN A 110 70.13 30.26 -5.07
CA GLN A 110 70.73 28.96 -4.75
C GLN A 110 70.07 27.77 -5.50
N GLN A 111 69.57 28.00 -6.72
CA GLN A 111 68.98 26.96 -7.60
C GLN A 111 69.82 26.67 -8.87
N GLN A 112 71.12 26.94 -8.82
CA GLN A 112 72.07 26.48 -9.85
C GLN A 112 73.01 25.44 -9.22
N GLN A 113 73.11 24.27 -9.87
CA GLN A 113 73.98 23.13 -9.51
C GLN A 113 73.68 22.41 -8.17
N GLU A 114 72.42 22.09 -7.89
CA GLU A 114 72.12 20.91 -7.05
C GLU A 114 72.37 19.64 -7.87
N SER A 115 73.40 18.85 -7.49
CA SER A 115 73.71 17.55 -8.10
C SER A 115 72.53 16.58 -8.03
N GLU A 116 72.38 15.70 -9.02
CA GLU A 116 71.27 14.75 -9.11
C GLU A 116 71.19 13.81 -7.91
N GLU A 117 72.33 13.34 -7.39
CA GLU A 117 72.41 12.59 -6.12
C GLU A 117 71.86 13.37 -4.93
N SER A 118 72.17 14.67 -4.87
CA SER A 118 71.76 15.54 -3.75
C SER A 118 70.27 15.87 -3.84
N PHE A 119 69.76 16.06 -5.06
CA PHE A 119 68.32 16.15 -5.34
C PHE A 119 67.60 14.85 -4.94
N ALA A 120 68.11 13.69 -5.35
CA ALA A 120 67.56 12.39 -5.01
C ALA A 120 67.51 12.18 -3.50
N HIS A 121 68.63 12.34 -2.81
CA HIS A 121 68.71 12.25 -1.35
C HIS A 121 67.70 13.17 -0.65
N ARG A 122 67.65 14.45 -1.04
CA ARG A 122 66.72 15.42 -0.45
C ARG A 122 65.26 15.03 -0.66
N ILE A 123 64.90 14.55 -1.84
CA ILE A 123 63.53 14.13 -2.17
C ILE A 123 63.15 12.84 -1.42
N LEU A 124 64.03 11.83 -1.40
CA LEU A 124 63.78 10.56 -0.70
C LEU A 124 63.67 10.75 0.81
N SER A 125 64.57 11.53 1.43
CA SER A 125 64.47 11.92 2.85
C SER A 125 63.21 12.74 3.15
N GLN A 126 62.67 13.53 2.20
CA GLN A 126 61.40 14.25 2.39
C GLN A 126 60.17 13.36 2.24
N ILE A 127 60.19 12.39 1.32
CA ILE A 127 59.07 11.44 1.09
C ILE A 127 58.96 10.46 2.24
N PHE A 128 60.05 9.77 2.59
CA PHE A 128 60.04 8.71 3.60
C PHE A 128 60.33 9.21 5.03
N ARG A 129 60.78 10.45 5.22
CA ARG A 129 61.16 11.01 6.54
C ARG A 129 62.28 10.21 7.24
N ILE A 130 63.29 9.82 6.46
CA ILE A 130 64.46 9.03 6.90
C ILE A 130 65.78 9.76 6.63
N SER A 131 66.82 9.42 7.38
CA SER A 131 68.19 9.90 7.21
C SER A 131 69.21 8.79 7.45
N VAL A 132 70.26 8.77 6.63
CA VAL A 132 71.48 7.96 6.82
C VAL A 132 72.63 8.76 7.45
N ASP A 133 72.38 10.01 7.85
CA ASP A 133 73.35 10.89 8.51
C ASP A 133 72.83 11.26 9.92
N PRO A 134 73.50 10.81 11.00
CA PRO A 134 73.05 11.05 12.38
C PRO A 134 73.14 12.52 12.80
N HIS A 135 73.87 13.36 12.05
CA HIS A 135 73.96 14.80 12.27
C HIS A 135 72.88 15.59 11.49
N LYS A 136 72.20 14.96 10.52
CA LYS A 136 71.10 15.57 9.74
C LYS A 136 69.76 14.89 10.04
N MET A 137 69.26 15.13 11.25
CA MET A 137 68.03 14.51 11.78
C MET A 137 66.75 15.37 11.64
N ILE A 138 66.85 16.51 10.98
CA ILE A 138 65.74 17.43 10.69
C ILE A 138 65.83 17.82 9.22
N ASN A 139 64.73 17.74 8.47
CA ASN A 139 64.70 18.14 7.06
C ASN A 139 64.59 19.67 6.90
N GLY A 140 64.78 20.17 5.68
CA GLY A 140 64.65 21.60 5.34
C GLY A 140 63.26 22.22 5.51
N GLN A 141 62.29 21.50 6.10
CA GLN A 141 60.96 21.98 6.50
C GLN A 141 60.72 21.84 8.01
N GLY A 142 61.76 21.57 8.81
CA GLY A 142 61.67 21.45 10.27
C GLY A 142 61.11 20.11 10.77
N GLN A 143 60.87 19.12 9.90
CA GLN A 143 60.32 17.83 10.29
C GLN A 143 61.44 16.87 10.72
N ARG A 144 61.24 16.17 11.85
CA ARG A 144 62.16 15.14 12.35
C ARG A 144 62.23 13.95 11.39
N LEU A 145 63.43 13.43 11.19
CA LEU A 145 63.73 12.23 10.42
C LEU A 145 63.98 11.03 11.35
N VAL A 146 63.79 9.82 10.84
CA VAL A 146 64.22 8.56 11.48
C VAL A 146 65.63 8.22 11.01
N PHE A 147 66.51 7.79 11.92
CA PHE A 147 67.88 7.39 11.57
C PHE A 147 67.91 5.90 11.17
N LEU A 148 68.69 5.58 10.14
CA LEU A 148 68.90 4.22 9.64
C LEU A 148 70.34 3.77 9.96
N PRO A 149 70.59 3.20 11.17
CA PRO A 149 71.93 2.80 11.60
C PRO A 149 72.56 1.70 10.74
N ASN A 150 71.80 0.73 10.22
CA ASN A 150 72.36 -0.39 9.47
C ASN A 150 72.81 0.08 8.09
N LEU A 151 71.94 0.79 7.35
CA LEU A 151 72.30 1.40 6.08
C LEU A 151 73.42 2.46 6.23
N ASN A 152 73.50 3.18 7.36
CA ASN A 152 74.65 4.04 7.66
C ASN A 152 75.95 3.21 7.79
N GLN A 153 75.91 2.07 8.47
CA GLN A 153 77.07 1.18 8.60
C GLN A 153 77.49 0.59 7.24
N ASP A 154 76.54 0.16 6.40
CA ASP A 154 76.82 -0.44 5.10
C ASP A 154 77.43 0.56 4.11
N LEU A 155 76.89 1.80 4.05
CA LEU A 155 77.45 2.88 3.23
C LEU A 155 78.87 3.25 3.68
N ASN A 156 79.10 3.39 4.99
CA ASN A 156 80.44 3.64 5.54
C ASN A 156 81.43 2.50 5.25
N THR A 157 80.97 1.25 5.31
CA THR A 157 81.80 0.05 5.04
C THR A 157 82.15 -0.05 3.54
N SER A 158 81.23 0.36 2.67
CA SER A 158 81.40 0.36 1.21
C SER A 158 82.19 1.58 0.69
N GLY A 159 82.44 2.58 1.53
CA GLY A 159 83.08 3.85 1.15
C GLY A 159 82.16 4.79 0.35
N GLU A 160 80.85 4.55 0.39
CA GLU A 160 79.85 5.34 -0.35
C GLU A 160 79.47 6.64 0.39
N PRO A 161 79.05 7.70 -0.33
CA PRO A 161 78.60 8.93 0.30
C PRO A 161 77.32 8.70 1.11
N LEU A 162 77.24 9.27 2.33
CA LEU A 162 76.06 9.24 3.19
C LEU A 162 74.89 10.06 2.61
N LYS A 163 74.25 9.49 1.58
CA LYS A 163 73.12 10.00 0.80
C LYS A 163 72.15 8.84 0.54
N LEU A 164 70.89 9.15 0.26
CA LEU A 164 69.94 8.18 -0.27
C LEU A 164 69.94 8.24 -1.80
N SER A 165 70.06 7.08 -2.45
CA SER A 165 69.94 6.88 -3.90
C SER A 165 68.73 5.99 -4.21
N LEU A 166 68.47 5.72 -5.51
CA LEU A 166 67.51 4.68 -5.90
C LEU A 166 68.00 3.28 -5.48
N ALA A 167 69.29 2.99 -5.63
CA ALA A 167 69.86 1.69 -5.29
C ALA A 167 69.77 1.38 -3.79
N SER A 168 69.90 2.39 -2.92
CA SER A 168 69.77 2.22 -1.48
C SER A 168 68.31 2.26 -0.97
N LEU A 169 67.32 2.49 -1.84
CA LEU A 169 65.97 2.87 -1.40
C LEU A 169 65.17 1.71 -0.81
N ASP A 170 65.24 0.53 -1.42
CA ASP A 170 64.52 -0.67 -0.98
C ASP A 170 64.96 -1.08 0.44
N GLN A 171 66.28 -1.22 0.66
CA GLN A 171 66.88 -1.45 1.97
C GLN A 171 66.49 -0.36 2.99
N ALA A 172 66.49 0.91 2.57
CA ALA A 172 66.13 2.03 3.46
C ALA A 172 64.65 1.97 3.92
N ILE A 173 63.74 1.49 3.07
CA ILE A 173 62.33 1.33 3.43
C ILE A 173 62.13 0.11 4.32
N ILE A 174 62.83 -1.00 4.06
CA ILE A 174 62.80 -2.20 4.90
C ILE A 174 63.30 -1.88 6.32
N GLU A 175 64.46 -1.22 6.45
CA GLU A 175 64.99 -0.82 7.76
C GLU A 175 64.05 0.17 8.48
N ALA A 176 63.51 1.16 7.76
CA ALA A 176 62.55 2.11 8.34
C ALA A 176 61.27 1.41 8.86
N CYS A 177 60.78 0.39 8.16
CA CYS A 177 59.62 -0.40 8.59
C CYS A 177 59.96 -1.35 9.75
N HIS A 178 61.14 -1.98 9.74
CA HIS A 178 61.63 -2.82 10.83
C HIS A 178 61.84 -2.02 12.13
N SER A 179 62.33 -0.77 12.03
CA SER A 179 62.55 0.12 13.18
C SER A 179 61.27 0.54 13.93
N ARG A 180 60.09 0.28 13.37
CA ARG A 180 58.80 0.61 13.97
C ARG A 180 58.32 -0.48 14.91
N ALA A 181 57.70 -0.06 16.02
CA ALA A 181 57.12 -0.96 17.00
C ALA A 181 56.08 -1.92 16.37
N ALA A 182 56.12 -3.18 16.77
CA ALA A 182 55.36 -4.27 16.14
C ALA A 182 53.84 -4.20 16.36
N ASP A 183 53.41 -3.44 17.37
CA ASP A 183 52.03 -3.11 17.68
C ASP A 183 51.40 -2.06 16.73
N GLN A 184 52.22 -1.36 15.93
CA GLN A 184 51.75 -0.40 14.94
C GLN A 184 51.69 -1.01 13.53
N PRO A 185 50.58 -0.85 12.77
CA PRO A 185 50.52 -1.18 11.35
C PRO A 185 51.59 -0.46 10.52
N LEU A 186 52.12 -1.12 9.50
CA LEU A 186 53.11 -0.52 8.60
C LEU A 186 52.49 0.46 7.59
N LEU A 187 51.21 0.30 7.25
CA LEU A 187 50.51 1.19 6.33
C LEU A 187 50.30 2.62 6.88
N ASP A 188 50.22 2.79 8.21
CA ASP A 188 50.25 4.10 8.90
C ASP A 188 51.48 4.94 8.56
N TYR A 189 52.57 4.29 8.14
CA TYR A 189 53.79 4.94 7.66
C TYR A 189 53.78 5.09 6.14
N LEU A 190 53.50 4.00 5.44
CA LEU A 190 53.71 3.88 4.00
C LEU A 190 52.65 4.63 3.18
N LEU A 191 51.40 4.73 3.63
CA LEU A 191 50.35 5.47 2.92
C LEU A 191 50.59 7.00 2.92
N PRO A 192 51.02 7.62 4.05
CA PRO A 192 51.55 8.99 4.02
C PRO A 192 52.82 9.15 3.15
N CYS A 193 53.72 8.15 3.09
CA CYS A 193 54.88 8.19 2.19
C CYS A 193 54.43 8.20 0.71
N TRP A 194 53.52 7.31 0.34
CA TRP A 194 52.92 7.24 -0.99
C TRP A 194 52.31 8.58 -1.42
N LYS A 195 51.51 9.22 -0.55
CA LYS A 195 50.91 10.53 -0.85
C LYS A 195 51.96 11.62 -1.03
N ARG A 196 53.07 11.59 -0.27
CA ARG A 196 54.19 12.51 -0.48
C ARG A 196 54.92 12.23 -1.80
N ALA A 197 55.08 10.98 -2.21
CA ALA A 197 55.64 10.62 -3.52
C ALA A 197 54.77 11.09 -4.69
N VAL A 198 53.46 10.82 -4.65
CA VAL A 198 52.50 11.31 -5.66
C VAL A 198 52.50 12.84 -5.73
N LYS A 199 52.48 13.53 -4.57
CA LYS A 199 52.52 14.99 -4.50
C LYS A 199 53.83 15.58 -5.04
N ALA A 200 54.97 14.97 -4.76
CA ALA A 200 56.28 15.39 -5.28
C ALA A 200 56.37 15.20 -6.81
N THR A 201 55.83 14.08 -7.33
CA THR A 201 55.70 13.82 -8.77
C THR A 201 54.84 14.92 -9.42
N ALA A 202 53.62 15.14 -8.91
CA ALA A 202 52.65 16.09 -9.47
C ALA A 202 53.10 17.56 -9.41
N ALA A 203 53.97 17.92 -8.46
CA ALA A 203 54.57 19.25 -8.35
C ALA A 203 55.66 19.50 -9.41
N THR A 204 56.28 18.47 -9.97
CA THR A 204 57.52 18.59 -10.78
C THR A 204 57.28 18.30 -12.27
N LYS A 205 56.26 18.96 -12.85
CA LYS A 205 55.74 18.68 -14.21
C LYS A 205 56.77 18.78 -15.36
N ASN A 206 57.87 19.51 -15.17
CA ASN A 206 58.95 19.68 -16.15
C ASN A 206 60.29 19.09 -15.62
N ALA A 207 60.26 17.90 -15.01
CA ALA A 207 61.46 17.20 -14.56
C ALA A 207 62.32 16.68 -15.74
N SER A 208 63.64 16.59 -15.55
CA SER A 208 64.54 15.87 -16.48
C SER A 208 64.27 14.35 -16.46
N PRO A 209 64.67 13.59 -17.51
CA PRO A 209 64.39 12.16 -17.59
C PRO A 209 64.80 11.36 -16.33
N GLN A 210 66.04 11.51 -15.83
CA GLN A 210 66.48 10.80 -14.61
C GLN A 210 65.67 11.21 -13.36
N ARG A 211 65.12 12.43 -13.33
CA ARG A 211 64.23 12.88 -12.24
C ARG A 211 62.80 12.35 -12.39
N GLN A 212 62.32 12.12 -13.61
CA GLN A 212 61.06 11.42 -13.85
C GLN A 212 61.17 9.95 -13.44
N GLU A 213 62.24 9.28 -13.87
CA GLU A 213 62.61 7.91 -13.46
C GLU A 213 62.69 7.77 -11.94
N LEU A 214 63.38 8.69 -11.25
CA LEU A 214 63.39 8.77 -9.78
C LEU A 214 61.98 8.82 -9.18
N PHE A 215 61.06 9.62 -9.72
CA PHE A 215 59.69 9.74 -9.19
C PHE A 215 58.84 8.50 -9.48
N GLU A 216 58.94 7.93 -10.68
CA GLU A 216 58.23 6.69 -11.03
C GLU A 216 58.73 5.50 -10.21
N GLU A 217 60.04 5.32 -10.07
CA GLU A 217 60.62 4.22 -9.29
C GLU A 217 60.37 4.39 -7.78
N THR A 218 60.42 5.62 -7.26
CA THR A 218 60.03 5.91 -5.87
C THR A 218 58.57 5.52 -5.61
N LYS A 219 57.66 5.77 -6.56
CA LYS A 219 56.27 5.30 -6.48
C LYS A 219 56.19 3.78 -6.62
N ARG A 220 56.95 3.18 -7.55
CA ARG A 220 56.96 1.74 -7.81
C ARG A 220 57.28 0.96 -6.54
N LEU A 221 58.41 1.28 -5.91
CA LEU A 221 58.88 0.68 -4.65
C LEU A 221 57.94 1.01 -3.48
N CYS A 222 57.52 2.27 -3.31
CA CYS A 222 56.61 2.62 -2.21
C CYS A 222 55.27 1.85 -2.26
N MET A 223 54.72 1.62 -3.46
CA MET A 223 53.53 0.78 -3.65
C MET A 223 53.84 -0.71 -3.36
N SER A 224 54.96 -1.23 -3.83
CA SER A 224 55.36 -2.63 -3.56
C SER A 224 55.54 -2.88 -2.06
N HIS A 225 56.19 -1.97 -1.32
CA HIS A 225 56.27 -2.09 0.14
C HIS A 225 54.92 -1.93 0.84
N CYS A 226 53.97 -1.13 0.31
CA CYS A 226 52.59 -1.11 0.82
C CYS A 226 51.92 -2.48 0.67
N LEU A 227 52.15 -3.20 -0.44
CA LEU A 227 51.65 -4.57 -0.60
C LEU A 227 52.35 -5.53 0.37
N PHE A 228 53.68 -5.58 0.35
CA PHE A 228 54.46 -6.50 1.20
C PHE A 228 54.16 -6.29 2.70
N ALA A 229 53.84 -5.06 3.11
CA ALA A 229 53.41 -4.72 4.47
C ALA A 229 52.10 -5.41 4.90
N SER A 230 51.28 -5.92 3.97
CA SER A 230 50.03 -6.64 4.23
C SER A 230 50.00 -8.06 3.66
N THR A 231 51.03 -8.49 2.92
CA THR A 231 51.10 -9.84 2.33
C THR A 231 52.32 -10.65 2.77
N ILE A 232 53.44 -9.99 3.11
CA ILE A 232 54.67 -10.63 3.57
C ILE A 232 55.26 -9.84 4.77
N PRO A 233 54.58 -9.77 5.94
CA PRO A 233 55.07 -9.03 7.11
C PRO A 233 56.44 -9.51 7.62
N SER A 234 56.78 -10.78 7.36
CA SER A 234 58.07 -11.40 7.70
C SER A 234 59.27 -10.73 7.02
N LEU A 235 59.08 -10.05 5.88
CA LEU A 235 60.10 -9.21 5.24
C LEU A 235 60.64 -8.11 6.19
N TYR A 236 59.81 -7.66 7.13
CA TYR A 236 60.13 -6.63 8.11
C TYR A 236 60.40 -7.21 9.51
N GLY A 237 60.59 -8.52 9.62
CA GLY A 237 60.78 -9.21 10.90
C GLY A 237 59.52 -9.24 11.78
N ARG A 238 58.33 -9.33 11.17
CA ARG A 238 57.03 -9.32 11.86
C ARG A 238 56.24 -10.61 11.58
N GLU A 239 55.54 -11.10 12.59
CA GLU A 239 54.57 -12.18 12.44
C GLU A 239 53.28 -11.67 11.77
N PRO A 240 52.58 -12.48 10.95
CA PRO A 240 51.30 -12.11 10.36
C PRO A 240 50.24 -11.78 11.41
N ASN A 241 49.56 -10.65 11.24
CA ASN A 241 48.51 -10.15 12.13
C ASN A 241 47.35 -9.59 11.30
N PRO A 242 46.21 -10.31 11.19
CA PRO A 242 45.05 -9.88 10.40
C PRO A 242 44.48 -8.49 10.75
N LYS A 243 44.80 -7.91 11.91
CA LYS A 243 44.38 -6.54 12.29
C LYS A 243 45.27 -5.44 11.71
N HIS A 244 46.49 -5.77 11.30
CA HIS A 244 47.46 -4.84 10.71
C HIS A 244 47.57 -5.06 9.19
N ASP A 245 47.34 -6.29 8.75
CA ASP A 245 47.57 -6.77 7.39
C ASP A 245 46.30 -6.64 6.51
N THR A 246 45.52 -5.57 6.71
CA THR A 246 44.24 -5.32 6.01
C THR A 246 44.13 -3.87 5.52
N LEU A 247 43.44 -3.68 4.39
CA LEU A 247 43.08 -2.36 3.86
C LEU A 247 41.79 -1.78 4.47
N ALA A 248 41.05 -2.54 5.27
CA ALA A 248 39.75 -2.13 5.81
C ALA A 248 39.76 -0.78 6.56
N PRO A 249 40.63 -0.54 7.58
CA PRO A 249 40.64 0.75 8.28
C PRO A 249 41.00 1.90 7.34
N TYR A 250 41.93 1.69 6.40
CA TYR A 250 42.36 2.71 5.44
C TYR A 250 41.30 3.06 4.39
N LEU A 251 40.40 2.12 4.07
CA LEU A 251 39.19 2.41 3.29
C LEU A 251 38.16 3.20 4.12
N LEU A 252 37.98 2.88 5.40
CA LEU A 252 37.07 3.58 6.31
C LEU A 252 37.51 5.01 6.64
N HIS A 253 38.82 5.30 6.66
CA HIS A 253 39.33 6.68 6.80
C HIS A 253 38.98 7.58 5.61
N GLY A 254 38.68 7.01 4.43
CA GLY A 254 38.23 7.74 3.25
C GLY A 254 39.32 8.48 2.47
N VAL A 255 39.01 8.86 1.23
CA VAL A 255 40.01 9.25 0.21
C VAL A 255 40.75 10.58 0.46
N GLN A 256 40.34 11.37 1.45
CA GLN A 256 40.91 12.70 1.77
C GLN A 256 41.79 12.72 3.04
N ASP A 257 41.68 11.72 3.90
CA ASP A 257 42.48 11.61 5.13
C ASP A 257 43.98 11.37 4.79
N GLU A 258 44.93 11.77 5.65
CA GLU A 258 46.38 11.53 5.41
C GLU A 258 46.75 10.04 5.44
N ASN A 259 46.00 9.20 6.16
CA ASN A 259 46.20 7.75 6.25
C ASN A 259 45.27 6.94 5.33
N GLY A 260 44.10 7.45 4.93
CA GLY A 260 43.13 6.70 4.10
C GLY A 260 43.58 6.38 2.66
N LEU A 261 42.92 5.44 1.96
CA LEU A 261 43.29 5.11 0.57
C LEU A 261 42.79 6.18 -0.42
N CYS A 262 43.70 6.94 -1.02
CA CYS A 262 43.35 7.92 -2.05
C CYS A 262 43.12 7.27 -3.42
N PHE A 263 42.36 7.93 -4.31
CA PHE A 263 42.05 7.40 -5.64
C PHE A 263 43.29 7.03 -6.47
N ASP A 264 44.41 7.76 -6.33
CA ASP A 264 45.63 7.47 -7.09
C ASP A 264 46.40 6.25 -6.56
N PHE A 265 46.28 5.92 -5.26
CA PHE A 265 46.73 4.63 -4.74
C PHE A 265 45.95 3.49 -5.38
N ILE A 266 44.62 3.61 -5.40
CA ILE A 266 43.72 2.58 -5.95
C ILE A 266 43.95 2.39 -7.45
N ARG A 267 44.12 3.47 -8.22
CA ARG A 267 44.48 3.41 -9.66
C ARG A 267 45.79 2.67 -9.90
N GLU A 268 46.81 2.96 -9.10
CA GLU A 268 48.12 2.34 -9.27
C GLU A 268 48.12 0.86 -8.86
N ALA A 269 47.40 0.50 -7.78
CA ALA A 269 47.22 -0.90 -7.40
C ALA A 269 46.46 -1.69 -8.49
N ILE A 270 45.38 -1.14 -9.05
CA ILE A 270 44.60 -1.79 -10.13
C ILE A 270 45.45 -2.10 -11.37
N ARG A 271 46.45 -1.27 -11.70
CA ARG A 271 47.38 -1.53 -12.82
C ARG A 271 48.21 -2.81 -12.65
N ARG A 272 48.40 -3.27 -11.43
CA ARG A 272 49.22 -4.43 -11.08
C ARG A 272 48.39 -5.68 -10.72
N PHE A 273 47.07 -5.63 -10.92
CA PHE A 273 46.19 -6.79 -10.67
C PHE A 273 46.52 -7.98 -11.59
N ASP A 274 47.01 -7.71 -12.79
CA ASP A 274 47.48 -8.73 -13.74
C ASP A 274 48.95 -9.14 -13.49
N GLU A 275 49.67 -8.45 -12.60
CA GLU A 275 51.07 -8.72 -12.23
C GLU A 275 51.18 -9.57 -10.94
N ASP A 276 50.27 -9.38 -9.98
CA ASP A 276 50.25 -10.07 -8.69
C ASP A 276 48.81 -10.23 -8.16
N GLU A 277 48.34 -11.48 -8.10
CA GLU A 277 46.97 -11.86 -7.67
C GLU A 277 46.66 -11.49 -6.21
N SER A 278 47.67 -11.19 -5.38
CA SER A 278 47.45 -10.76 -4.00
C SER A 278 46.83 -9.36 -3.92
N PHE A 279 47.02 -8.49 -4.92
CA PHE A 279 46.35 -7.19 -4.98
C PHE A 279 44.80 -7.35 -5.05
N PRO A 280 44.19 -8.04 -6.03
CA PRO A 280 42.75 -8.34 -6.05
C PRO A 280 42.23 -8.93 -4.73
N ALA A 281 42.95 -9.91 -4.16
CA ALA A 281 42.56 -10.58 -2.94
C ALA A 281 42.51 -9.63 -1.73
N LEU A 282 43.52 -8.77 -1.58
CA LEU A 282 43.63 -7.81 -0.46
C LEU A 282 42.48 -6.78 -0.47
N PHE A 283 42.10 -6.26 -1.66
CA PHE A 283 40.94 -5.38 -1.78
C PHE A 283 39.62 -6.12 -1.49
N ASN A 284 39.41 -7.29 -2.08
CA ASN A 284 38.20 -8.09 -1.84
C ASN A 284 38.02 -8.43 -0.36
N ASN A 285 39.07 -8.91 0.31
CA ASN A 285 39.06 -9.27 1.73
C ASN A 285 38.70 -8.07 2.62
N ALA A 286 39.31 -6.91 2.38
CA ALA A 286 39.00 -5.68 3.14
C ALA A 286 37.54 -5.23 2.97
N MET A 287 36.92 -5.40 1.80
CA MET A 287 35.50 -5.07 1.60
C MET A 287 34.56 -6.11 2.24
N ILE A 288 34.98 -7.38 2.32
CA ILE A 288 34.26 -8.43 3.04
C ILE A 288 34.31 -8.18 4.55
N GLU A 289 35.45 -7.75 5.09
CA GLU A 289 35.62 -7.31 6.48
C GLU A 289 34.67 -6.14 6.81
N ILE A 290 34.73 -5.06 6.02
CA ILE A 290 33.83 -3.88 6.11
C ILE A 290 32.35 -4.29 6.09
N SER A 291 31.95 -5.19 5.17
CA SER A 291 30.56 -5.68 5.10
C SER A 291 30.18 -6.49 6.35
N THR A 292 31.09 -7.35 6.83
CA THR A 292 30.87 -8.19 8.01
C THR A 292 30.70 -7.36 9.28
N GLU A 293 31.53 -6.33 9.49
CA GLU A 293 31.39 -5.38 10.59
C GLU A 293 30.09 -4.57 10.49
N LEU A 294 29.77 -4.06 9.30
CA LEU A 294 28.53 -3.32 9.02
C LEU A 294 27.28 -4.15 9.35
N SER A 295 27.34 -5.49 9.23
CA SER A 295 26.21 -6.37 9.53
C SER A 295 25.73 -6.25 10.99
N ALA A 296 26.62 -5.94 11.93
CA ALA A 296 26.31 -5.74 13.34
C ALA A 296 25.71 -4.36 13.64
N MET A 297 25.81 -3.41 12.70
CA MET A 297 25.44 -2.00 12.92
C MET A 297 23.95 -1.70 12.70
N THR A 298 23.60 -0.46 13.01
CA THR A 298 22.28 0.13 12.79
C THR A 298 22.38 1.56 12.25
N LEU A 299 21.26 2.17 11.83
CA LEU A 299 21.23 3.59 11.41
C LEU A 299 21.70 4.57 12.52
N SER A 300 21.63 4.17 13.79
CA SER A 300 22.14 4.96 14.94
C SER A 300 23.65 4.76 15.19
N SER A 301 24.31 3.87 14.45
CA SER A 301 25.76 3.61 14.53
C SER A 301 26.52 4.52 13.57
N ASN A 302 27.86 4.59 13.68
CA ASN A 302 28.69 5.30 12.69
C ASN A 302 28.86 4.48 11.39
N PHE A 303 27.76 4.21 10.68
CA PHE A 303 27.74 3.35 9.49
C PHE A 303 28.25 4.05 8.21
N LYS A 304 28.26 5.39 8.18
CA LYS A 304 28.58 6.17 6.98
C LYS A 304 29.95 5.86 6.35
N PRO A 305 31.06 5.71 7.11
CA PRO A 305 32.36 5.36 6.54
C PRO A 305 32.35 4.06 5.72
N TYR A 306 31.59 3.05 6.17
CA TYR A 306 31.45 1.75 5.51
C TYR A 306 30.76 1.90 4.15
N VAL A 307 29.67 2.67 4.09
CA VAL A 307 28.96 3.00 2.83
C VAL A 307 29.87 3.81 1.89
N GLN A 308 30.64 4.76 2.42
CA GLN A 308 31.57 5.58 1.63
C GLN A 308 32.78 4.77 1.11
N ALA A 309 33.21 3.71 1.80
CA ALA A 309 34.20 2.77 1.29
C ALA A 309 33.69 2.00 0.06
N LEU A 310 32.45 1.50 0.08
CA LEU A 310 31.86 0.82 -1.09
C LEU A 310 31.51 1.81 -2.22
N LEU A 311 31.11 3.05 -1.92
CA LEU A 311 31.01 4.14 -2.90
C LEU A 311 32.37 4.51 -3.50
N THR A 312 33.48 4.38 -2.76
CA THR A 312 34.81 4.56 -3.33
C THR A 312 35.11 3.50 -4.40
N TYR A 313 34.64 2.25 -4.21
CA TYR A 313 34.77 1.19 -5.22
C TYR A 313 33.94 1.45 -6.49
N THR A 314 32.80 2.14 -6.43
CA THR A 314 31.96 2.41 -7.63
C THR A 314 32.67 3.24 -8.69
N HIS A 315 33.74 3.95 -8.32
CA HIS A 315 34.61 4.69 -9.22
C HIS A 315 35.55 3.80 -10.04
N PHE A 316 35.60 2.49 -9.75
CA PHE A 316 36.55 1.51 -10.30
C PHE A 316 35.83 0.22 -10.74
N PRO A 317 35.40 0.12 -12.02
CA PRO A 317 34.69 -1.06 -12.53
C PRO A 317 35.41 -2.41 -12.32
N VAL A 318 36.75 -2.40 -12.26
CA VAL A 318 37.56 -3.59 -11.95
C VAL A 318 37.30 -4.09 -10.54
N LEU A 319 37.32 -3.22 -9.51
CA LEU A 319 37.01 -3.60 -8.13
C LEU A 319 35.59 -4.13 -8.00
N ILE A 320 34.62 -3.48 -8.65
CA ILE A 320 33.21 -3.90 -8.66
C ILE A 320 33.03 -5.28 -9.30
N THR A 321 33.79 -5.59 -10.36
CA THR A 321 33.74 -6.89 -11.03
C THR A 321 34.40 -7.99 -10.19
N ASN A 322 35.60 -7.75 -9.66
CA ASN A 322 36.31 -8.69 -8.79
C ASN A 322 35.53 -9.01 -7.51
N LEU A 323 34.82 -8.02 -6.96
CA LEU A 323 34.00 -8.18 -5.76
C LEU A 323 32.69 -8.94 -6.03
N ALA A 324 32.10 -8.81 -7.23
CA ALA A 324 30.92 -9.57 -7.63
C ALA A 324 31.22 -11.04 -7.96
N GLN A 325 32.44 -11.34 -8.41
CA GLN A 325 32.90 -12.71 -8.66
C GLN A 325 33.14 -13.49 -7.36
N HIS A 326 33.37 -12.82 -6.23
CA HIS A 326 33.62 -13.46 -4.95
C HIS A 326 32.41 -14.29 -4.45
N ALA A 327 32.67 -15.48 -3.90
CA ALA A 327 31.63 -16.44 -3.50
C ALA A 327 30.60 -15.89 -2.49
N SER A 328 31.00 -14.94 -1.63
CA SER A 328 30.09 -14.27 -0.68
C SER A 328 29.14 -13.24 -1.33
N PHE A 329 29.23 -12.97 -2.64
CA PHE A 329 28.29 -12.05 -3.31
C PHE A 329 26.90 -12.69 -3.39
N ASN A 330 26.79 -13.84 -4.06
CA ASN A 330 25.56 -14.62 -4.21
C ASN A 330 25.57 -15.88 -3.32
N LYS A 331 25.87 -15.70 -2.03
CA LYS A 331 25.85 -16.81 -1.08
C LYS A 331 24.41 -17.27 -0.82
N LEU A 332 24.07 -18.48 -1.26
CA LEU A 332 22.78 -19.13 -0.99
C LEU A 332 22.60 -19.35 0.51
N GLU A 333 21.74 -18.57 1.14
CA GLU A 333 21.45 -18.61 2.58
C GLU A 333 19.94 -18.39 2.83
N PRO A 334 19.38 -18.87 3.96
CA PRO A 334 18.01 -18.55 4.37
C PRO A 334 17.75 -17.05 4.48
N ALA A 335 16.53 -16.61 4.18
CA ALA A 335 16.15 -15.20 4.04
C ALA A 335 16.64 -14.26 5.16
N ALA A 336 16.48 -14.65 6.43
CA ALA A 336 16.91 -13.85 7.58
C ALA A 336 18.44 -13.63 7.69
N LYS A 337 19.24 -14.40 6.95
CA LYS A 337 20.70 -14.26 6.88
C LYS A 337 21.18 -13.48 5.66
N ILE A 338 20.43 -13.42 4.55
CA ILE A 338 20.87 -12.78 3.30
C ILE A 338 21.33 -11.33 3.58
N GLU A 339 20.59 -10.60 4.41
CA GLU A 339 20.89 -9.24 4.88
C GLU A 339 22.16 -9.09 5.74
N ARG A 340 22.85 -10.19 6.06
CA ARG A 340 24.04 -10.25 6.94
C ARG A 340 25.23 -11.01 6.34
N SER A 341 24.98 -11.99 5.48
CA SER A 341 26.00 -12.94 4.99
C SER A 341 26.36 -12.78 3.51
N THR A 342 25.61 -11.98 2.76
CA THR A 342 25.98 -11.58 1.39
C THR A 342 26.69 -10.23 1.39
N ILE A 343 27.61 -9.99 0.44
CA ILE A 343 28.44 -8.76 0.42
C ILE A 343 27.60 -7.48 0.45
N LEU A 344 26.50 -7.41 -0.30
CA LEU A 344 25.62 -6.23 -0.34
C LEU A 344 24.58 -6.20 0.79
N GLY A 345 24.30 -7.34 1.44
CA GLY A 345 23.26 -7.49 2.46
C GLY A 345 23.33 -6.44 3.57
N PRO A 346 24.46 -6.34 4.29
CA PRO A 346 24.68 -5.38 5.37
C PRO A 346 24.44 -3.91 5.01
N PHE A 347 24.74 -3.50 3.77
CA PHE A 347 24.52 -2.13 3.29
C PHE A 347 23.03 -1.83 3.14
N PHE A 348 22.30 -2.71 2.45
CA PHE A 348 20.85 -2.61 2.28
C PHE A 348 20.08 -2.79 3.59
N ARG A 349 20.66 -3.48 4.57
CA ARG A 349 20.07 -3.74 5.90
C ARG A 349 19.92 -2.48 6.75
N ILE A 350 20.75 -1.45 6.54
CA ILE A 350 20.71 -0.20 7.33
C ILE A 350 19.42 0.58 7.01
N SER A 351 18.58 0.76 8.03
CA SER A 351 17.22 1.29 7.88
C SER A 351 16.68 1.83 9.21
N PRO A 352 15.83 2.88 9.21
CA PRO A 352 15.21 3.38 10.43
C PRO A 352 14.18 2.43 11.05
N LEU A 353 13.73 1.41 10.33
CA LEU A 353 12.84 0.35 10.85
C LEU A 353 13.56 -0.61 11.82
N GLN A 354 14.85 -0.42 12.07
CA GLN A 354 15.62 -1.18 13.05
C GLN A 354 15.30 -0.72 14.49
N THR A 355 15.28 -1.66 15.45
CA THR A 355 14.80 -1.40 16.83
C THR A 355 15.58 -0.33 17.61
N ALA A 356 16.87 -0.11 17.33
CA ALA A 356 17.62 0.97 17.97
C ALA A 356 17.23 2.37 17.41
N PRO A 357 17.31 2.61 16.08
CA PRO A 357 16.79 3.83 15.45
C PRO A 357 15.35 4.19 15.85
N MET A 358 14.41 3.22 15.87
CA MET A 358 13.02 3.49 16.26
C MET A 358 12.90 4.08 17.67
N LYS A 359 13.74 3.64 18.63
CA LYS A 359 13.80 4.22 19.99
C LYS A 359 14.41 5.62 20.03
N THR A 360 15.33 5.93 19.12
CA THR A 360 15.94 7.27 18.99
C THR A 360 14.95 8.28 18.38
N TYR A 361 14.21 7.89 17.34
CA TYR A 361 13.22 8.75 16.68
C TYR A 361 11.91 8.92 17.48
N PHE A 362 11.44 7.87 18.15
CA PHE A 362 10.16 7.87 18.86
C PHE A 362 10.31 7.48 20.35
N PRO A 363 10.98 8.31 21.18
CA PRO A 363 11.10 8.07 22.61
C PRO A 363 9.74 8.24 23.31
N GLY A 364 9.32 7.24 24.10
CA GLY A 364 8.03 7.25 24.81
C GLY A 364 6.82 7.37 23.88
N PRO A 365 6.65 6.52 22.86
CA PRO A 365 5.76 6.80 21.72
C PRO A 365 4.29 6.98 22.10
N ARG A 366 3.83 6.35 23.21
CA ARG A 366 2.48 6.53 23.77
C ARG A 366 2.16 7.97 24.20
N THR A 367 3.16 8.83 24.41
CA THR A 367 3.01 10.19 24.93
C THR A 367 3.41 11.29 23.93
N LEU A 368 3.81 10.93 22.71
CA LEU A 368 4.19 11.89 21.69
C LEU A 368 2.96 12.57 21.08
N ASP A 369 3.01 13.89 20.97
CA ASP A 369 2.03 14.64 20.19
C ASP A 369 2.21 14.43 18.67
N LYS A 370 1.13 14.65 17.90
CA LYS A 370 1.13 14.45 16.45
C LYS A 370 2.18 15.28 15.71
N GLY A 371 2.54 16.46 16.23
CA GLY A 371 3.57 17.32 15.64
C GLY A 371 4.98 16.74 15.81
N ARG A 372 5.31 16.21 17.00
CA ARG A 372 6.56 15.47 17.22
C ARG A 372 6.66 14.22 16.37
N ILE A 373 5.57 13.44 16.26
CA ILE A 373 5.54 12.23 15.42
C ILE A 373 5.85 12.62 13.96
N TYR A 374 5.16 13.61 13.40
CA TYR A 374 5.40 14.10 12.04
C TYR A 374 6.84 14.60 11.82
N ASN A 375 7.37 15.40 12.75
CA ASN A 375 8.75 15.92 12.65
C ASN A 375 9.80 14.81 12.74
N ALA A 376 9.57 13.79 13.57
CA ALA A 376 10.43 12.61 13.63
C ALA A 376 10.34 11.77 12.34
N GLN A 377 9.14 11.61 11.77
CA GLN A 377 8.92 10.92 10.50
C GLN A 377 9.61 11.62 9.32
N GLU A 378 9.54 12.95 9.18
CA GLU A 378 10.25 13.65 8.10
C GLU A 378 11.77 13.59 8.30
N SER A 379 12.25 13.70 9.55
CA SER A 379 13.68 13.52 9.89
C SER A 379 14.19 12.10 9.56
N LEU A 380 13.33 11.10 9.73
CA LEU A 380 13.56 9.70 9.36
C LEU A 380 13.62 9.55 7.83
N ARG A 381 12.66 10.12 7.10
CA ARG A 381 12.64 10.13 5.62
C ARG A 381 13.89 10.79 5.03
N MET A 382 14.31 11.94 5.55
CA MET A 382 15.52 12.63 5.09
C MET A 382 16.77 11.74 5.13
N VAL A 383 16.96 10.97 6.22
CA VAL A 383 18.11 10.06 6.35
C VAL A 383 17.93 8.81 5.47
N LEU A 384 16.71 8.28 5.37
CA LEU A 384 16.39 7.13 4.52
C LEU A 384 16.61 7.43 3.03
N ARG A 385 16.11 8.57 2.53
CA ARG A 385 16.31 9.05 1.15
C ARG A 385 17.79 9.12 0.79
N ALA A 386 18.61 9.71 1.67
CA ALA A 386 20.05 9.84 1.44
C ALA A 386 20.75 8.47 1.37
N HIS A 387 20.42 7.54 2.28
CA HIS A 387 20.95 6.17 2.23
C HIS A 387 20.48 5.41 0.98
N GLN A 388 19.25 5.61 0.53
CA GLN A 388 18.73 5.00 -0.70
C GLN A 388 19.33 5.61 -1.99
N ASP A 389 19.77 6.88 -1.97
CA ASP A 389 20.58 7.46 -3.04
C ASP A 389 21.99 6.85 -3.10
N ASP A 390 22.63 6.60 -1.95
CA ASP A 390 23.90 5.88 -1.86
C ASP A 390 23.75 4.41 -2.33
N LEU A 391 22.74 3.68 -1.85
CA LEU A 391 22.48 2.28 -2.22
C LEU A 391 22.15 2.12 -3.72
N PHE A 392 21.36 3.01 -4.30
CA PHE A 392 21.13 3.00 -5.74
C PHE A 392 22.42 3.25 -6.52
N SER A 393 23.25 4.20 -6.06
CA SER A 393 24.54 4.50 -6.70
C SER A 393 25.49 3.30 -6.69
N ILE A 394 25.51 2.55 -5.58
CA ILE A 394 26.23 1.27 -5.44
C ILE A 394 25.67 0.24 -6.43
N ALA A 395 24.39 -0.11 -6.34
CA ALA A 395 23.78 -1.15 -7.19
C ALA A 395 23.88 -0.83 -8.69
N ASN A 396 23.69 0.44 -9.07
CA ASN A 396 23.81 0.91 -10.44
C ASN A 396 25.25 0.80 -10.98
N ALA A 397 26.28 0.83 -10.13
CA ALA A 397 27.65 0.54 -10.54
C ALA A 397 27.85 -0.95 -10.87
N PHE A 398 27.35 -1.87 -10.04
CA PHE A 398 27.37 -3.31 -10.34
C PHE A 398 26.62 -3.66 -11.64
N ILE A 399 25.42 -3.09 -11.83
CA ILE A 399 24.62 -3.25 -13.07
C ILE A 399 25.31 -2.69 -14.33
N ARG A 400 26.25 -1.75 -14.18
CA ARG A 400 26.96 -1.10 -15.30
C ARG A 400 28.38 -1.59 -15.55
N ALA A 401 29.02 -2.27 -14.60
CA ALA A 401 30.41 -2.70 -14.72
C ALA A 401 30.62 -3.75 -15.83
N GLY A 402 29.65 -4.66 -16.03
CA GLY A 402 29.72 -5.68 -17.07
C GLY A 402 28.48 -6.59 -17.12
N PRO A 403 28.33 -7.43 -18.16
CA PRO A 403 27.17 -8.31 -18.30
C PRO A 403 27.11 -9.41 -17.23
N ASP A 404 28.26 -9.97 -16.84
CA ASP A 404 28.37 -10.95 -15.74
C ASP A 404 28.00 -10.31 -14.39
N THR A 405 28.64 -9.20 -14.02
CA THR A 405 28.33 -8.41 -12.82
C THR A 405 26.85 -8.04 -12.72
N ARG A 406 26.25 -7.63 -13.85
CA ARG A 406 24.82 -7.32 -13.95
C ARG A 406 23.96 -8.55 -13.71
N ASN A 407 24.26 -9.68 -14.36
CA ASN A 407 23.52 -10.93 -14.17
C ASN A 407 23.58 -11.38 -12.70
N ARG A 408 24.78 -11.43 -12.10
CA ARG A 408 24.95 -11.75 -10.67
C ARG A 408 24.12 -10.85 -9.76
N THR A 409 24.02 -9.57 -10.07
CA THR A 409 23.24 -8.60 -9.28
C THR A 409 21.72 -8.83 -9.43
N LEU A 410 21.25 -9.21 -10.62
CA LEU A 410 19.87 -9.64 -10.81
C LEU A 410 19.58 -10.96 -10.08
N ASP A 411 20.51 -11.92 -10.15
CA ASP A 411 20.42 -13.19 -9.41
C ASP A 411 20.35 -12.95 -7.89
N TRP A 412 21.09 -11.95 -7.37
CA TRP A 412 21.04 -11.52 -5.96
C TRP A 412 19.65 -10.99 -5.58
N PHE A 413 19.10 -10.06 -6.35
CA PHE A 413 17.76 -9.52 -6.11
C PHE A 413 16.68 -10.60 -6.20
N SER A 414 16.77 -11.52 -7.17
CA SER A 414 15.83 -12.63 -7.31
C SER A 414 15.94 -13.66 -6.19
N HIS A 415 17.15 -13.99 -5.72
CA HIS A 415 17.33 -14.84 -4.54
C HIS A 415 16.67 -14.24 -3.29
N ILE A 416 16.74 -12.91 -3.11
CA ILE A 416 16.02 -12.23 -2.02
C ILE A 416 14.50 -12.40 -2.17
N MET A 417 13.94 -12.28 -3.38
CA MET A 417 12.49 -12.46 -3.59
C MET A 417 12.07 -13.90 -3.27
N ASN A 418 12.68 -14.88 -3.95
CA ASN A 418 12.29 -16.29 -3.88
C ASN A 418 12.44 -16.85 -2.44
N ALA A 419 13.42 -16.37 -1.67
CA ALA A 419 13.60 -16.76 -0.27
C ALA A 419 12.52 -16.18 0.68
N ASN A 420 11.77 -15.15 0.27
CA ASN A 420 10.92 -14.34 1.16
C ASN A 420 9.40 -14.52 0.97
N HIS A 421 8.93 -15.51 0.20
CA HIS A 421 7.48 -15.74 -0.02
C HIS A 421 6.67 -15.81 1.29
N LYS A 422 7.27 -16.39 2.35
CA LYS A 422 6.73 -16.43 3.73
C LYS A 422 6.36 -15.05 4.33
N ARG A 423 6.86 -13.93 3.81
CA ARG A 423 6.45 -12.57 4.23
C ARG A 423 4.97 -12.25 3.98
N ARG A 424 4.25 -13.07 3.19
CA ARG A 424 2.81 -12.96 2.93
C ARG A 424 1.94 -13.94 3.72
N ALA A 425 2.53 -14.81 4.54
CA ALA A 425 1.78 -15.77 5.35
C ALA A 425 0.91 -15.10 6.42
N MET A 426 -0.22 -15.73 6.79
CA MET A 426 -1.13 -15.20 7.83
C MET A 426 -0.46 -15.05 9.20
N GLN A 427 0.58 -15.85 9.47
CA GLN A 427 1.47 -15.72 10.61
C GLN A 427 2.91 -15.85 10.10
N VAL A 428 3.75 -14.87 10.41
CA VAL A 428 5.13 -14.77 9.93
C VAL A 428 6.09 -14.90 11.11
N ASP A 429 7.00 -15.89 11.11
CA ASP A 429 8.11 -15.93 12.07
C ASP A 429 9.24 -15.02 11.57
N PRO A 430 9.64 -13.96 12.31
CA PRO A 430 10.76 -13.08 11.94
C PRO A 430 12.12 -13.77 11.79
N LYS A 431 12.26 -15.06 12.15
CA LYS A 431 13.46 -15.88 11.90
C LYS A 431 13.54 -16.46 10.48
N ASP A 432 12.40 -16.57 9.80
CA ASP A 432 12.28 -17.22 8.49
C ASP A 432 12.32 -16.25 7.31
N ILE A 433 12.41 -14.93 7.58
CA ILE A 433 12.29 -13.84 6.60
C ILE A 433 13.40 -12.80 6.75
N SER A 434 13.72 -12.06 5.68
CA SER A 434 14.55 -10.85 5.77
C SER A 434 13.77 -9.70 6.44
N THR A 435 14.47 -8.75 7.07
CA THR A 435 13.79 -7.67 7.80
C THR A 435 13.11 -6.65 6.90
N ASP A 436 12.05 -6.01 7.44
CA ASP A 436 11.24 -5.01 6.74
C ASP A 436 12.08 -3.85 6.20
N GLY A 437 13.09 -3.43 6.97
CA GLY A 437 14.01 -2.36 6.58
C GLY A 437 14.94 -2.70 5.42
N PHE A 438 15.34 -3.97 5.30
CA PHE A 438 16.10 -4.49 4.16
C PHE A 438 15.22 -4.56 2.92
N MET A 439 14.05 -5.19 3.03
CA MET A 439 13.11 -5.35 1.90
C MET A 439 12.61 -4.00 1.35
N LEU A 440 12.37 -3.01 2.21
CA LEU A 440 12.00 -1.66 1.78
C LEU A 440 13.10 -0.98 0.93
N ASN A 441 14.37 -1.11 1.34
CA ASN A 441 15.50 -0.57 0.60
C ASN A 441 15.73 -1.31 -0.74
N ILE A 442 15.50 -2.62 -0.77
CA ILE A 442 15.52 -3.42 -2.02
C ILE A 442 14.45 -2.92 -2.99
N THR A 443 13.20 -2.78 -2.52
CA THR A 443 12.07 -2.27 -3.33
C THR A 443 12.38 -0.87 -3.89
N ALA A 444 12.81 0.07 -3.03
CA ALA A 444 13.11 1.45 -3.43
C ALA A 444 14.28 1.59 -4.42
N VAL A 445 15.22 0.63 -4.46
CA VAL A 445 16.31 0.60 -5.46
C VAL A 445 15.85 -0.04 -6.77
N LEU A 446 14.96 -1.04 -6.70
CA LEU A 446 14.36 -1.69 -7.87
C LEU A 446 13.39 -0.76 -8.62
N ASP A 447 12.54 -0.02 -7.89
CA ASP A 447 11.75 1.12 -8.39
C ASP A 447 12.60 2.06 -9.29
N ARG A 448 13.80 2.39 -8.82
CA ARG A 448 14.75 3.28 -9.51
C ARG A 448 15.43 2.66 -10.72
N PHE A 449 15.54 1.34 -10.81
CA PHE A 449 15.94 0.66 -12.04
C PHE A 449 14.83 0.65 -13.09
N CYS A 450 13.57 0.81 -12.69
CA CYS A 450 12.44 0.93 -13.62
C CYS A 450 12.28 2.35 -14.20
N GLU A 451 12.65 3.41 -13.46
CA GLU A 451 12.52 4.81 -13.90
C GLU A 451 12.97 5.11 -15.35
N PRO A 452 14.11 4.60 -15.88
CA PRO A 452 14.56 4.89 -17.23
C PRO A 452 13.64 4.35 -18.35
N PHE A 453 12.73 3.43 -18.02
CA PHE A 453 11.67 2.97 -18.93
C PHE A 453 10.26 3.45 -18.59
N MET A 454 10.07 4.11 -17.44
CA MET A 454 8.78 4.69 -17.03
C MET A 454 8.56 6.11 -17.58
N ASP A 455 8.45 6.23 -18.91
CA ASP A 455 8.09 7.47 -19.60
C ASP A 455 6.57 7.77 -19.59
N ALA A 456 6.18 9.04 -19.67
CA ALA A 456 4.78 9.47 -19.58
C ALA A 456 3.91 9.08 -20.82
N THR A 457 4.51 8.57 -21.89
CA THR A 457 3.82 8.17 -23.13
C THR A 457 3.62 6.65 -23.26
N PHE A 458 4.05 5.89 -22.25
CA PHE A 458 4.02 4.42 -22.22
C PHE A 458 4.75 3.79 -23.41
N SER A 459 5.82 4.44 -23.90
CA SER A 459 6.51 4.07 -25.15
C SER A 459 7.34 2.78 -25.06
N LYS A 460 7.64 2.31 -23.84
CA LYS A 460 8.49 1.14 -23.59
C LYS A 460 7.76 -0.05 -22.97
N VAL A 461 6.43 0.04 -22.79
CA VAL A 461 5.62 -1.07 -22.24
C VAL A 461 5.73 -2.33 -23.10
N GLU A 462 5.83 -2.15 -24.42
CA GLU A 462 6.11 -3.20 -25.42
C GLU A 462 7.38 -4.03 -25.16
N LYS A 463 8.31 -3.55 -24.32
CA LYS A 463 9.61 -4.20 -24.04
C LYS A 463 9.56 -5.13 -22.83
N ILE A 464 8.42 -5.18 -22.14
CA ILE A 464 8.13 -6.09 -21.04
C ILE A 464 7.57 -7.38 -21.66
N ASP A 465 8.45 -8.37 -21.89
CA ASP A 465 8.10 -9.59 -22.61
C ASP A 465 7.31 -10.55 -21.72
N VAL A 466 6.03 -10.74 -22.03
CA VAL A 466 5.09 -11.65 -21.36
C VAL A 466 5.62 -13.10 -21.29
N ARG A 467 6.49 -13.49 -22.24
CA ARG A 467 7.11 -14.84 -22.28
C ARG A 467 8.20 -15.05 -21.24
N TYR A 468 8.49 -14.07 -20.38
CA TYR A 468 9.49 -14.15 -19.29
C TYR A 468 9.44 -15.48 -18.53
N PHE A 469 8.26 -15.87 -18.03
CA PHE A 469 8.05 -17.09 -17.26
C PHE A 469 8.14 -18.40 -18.08
N LYS A 470 7.96 -18.32 -19.41
CA LYS A 470 8.18 -19.45 -20.34
C LYS A 470 9.64 -19.62 -20.77
N ARG A 471 10.51 -18.63 -20.57
CA ARG A 471 11.96 -18.75 -20.82
C ARG A 471 12.68 -19.27 -19.56
N LYS A 472 13.68 -18.51 -19.09
CA LYS A 472 14.44 -18.73 -17.86
C LYS A 472 14.13 -17.61 -16.87
N PRO A 473 12.93 -17.59 -16.24
CA PRO A 473 12.62 -16.59 -15.22
C PRO A 473 13.56 -16.74 -14.03
N ARG A 474 13.92 -15.63 -13.39
CA ARG A 474 14.65 -15.62 -12.12
C ARG A 474 13.73 -15.61 -10.91
N ILE A 475 12.57 -14.98 -11.05
CA ILE A 475 11.51 -14.98 -10.03
C ILE A 475 10.74 -16.29 -10.13
N ASP A 476 10.65 -16.98 -9.00
CA ASP A 476 9.82 -18.16 -8.83
C ASP A 476 8.35 -17.75 -8.59
N ILE A 477 7.43 -18.49 -9.22
CA ILE A 477 5.97 -18.32 -9.10
C ILE A 477 5.24 -19.67 -9.05
N GLU A 478 5.91 -20.78 -8.74
CA GLU A 478 5.29 -22.12 -8.71
C GLU A 478 4.12 -22.18 -7.70
N ASP A 479 4.42 -21.89 -6.43
CA ASP A 479 3.47 -21.85 -5.29
C ASP A 479 2.45 -20.69 -5.36
N GLU A 480 2.67 -19.67 -6.20
CA GLU A 480 1.83 -18.45 -6.20
C GLU A 480 0.46 -18.67 -6.85
N THR A 481 -0.62 -18.13 -6.27
CA THR A 481 -1.96 -18.20 -6.88
C THR A 481 -1.99 -17.45 -8.21
N LYS A 482 -2.61 -18.01 -9.25
CA LYS A 482 -2.66 -17.42 -10.60
C LYS A 482 -4.01 -16.74 -10.88
N LEU A 483 -4.02 -15.65 -11.65
CA LEU A 483 -5.20 -14.79 -11.88
C LEU A 483 -6.46 -15.54 -12.35
N ASN A 484 -6.29 -16.53 -13.23
CA ASN A 484 -7.41 -17.31 -13.79
C ASN A 484 -7.02 -18.74 -14.21
N ALA A 485 -6.05 -19.34 -13.51
CA ALA A 485 -5.60 -20.72 -13.74
C ALA A 485 -5.48 -21.45 -12.40
N ASP A 486 -5.64 -22.77 -12.41
CA ASP A 486 -5.16 -23.64 -11.32
C ASP A 486 -3.70 -24.05 -11.57
N HIS A 487 -3.07 -24.70 -10.57
CA HIS A 487 -1.69 -25.17 -10.69
C HIS A 487 -1.52 -26.10 -11.89
N ALA A 488 -2.38 -27.12 -12.07
CA ALA A 488 -2.26 -28.05 -13.19
C ALA A 488 -2.30 -27.37 -14.58
N THR A 489 -3.11 -26.32 -14.75
CA THR A 489 -3.15 -25.52 -15.98
C THR A 489 -1.88 -24.68 -16.15
N ALA A 490 -1.42 -24.02 -15.07
CA ALA A 490 -0.20 -23.20 -15.08
C ALA A 490 1.06 -24.03 -15.30
N ASP A 491 1.18 -25.19 -14.65
CA ASP A 491 2.30 -26.12 -14.76
C ASP A 491 2.42 -26.64 -16.20
N LYS A 492 1.29 -27.00 -16.83
CA LYS A 492 1.24 -27.38 -18.24
C LYS A 492 1.70 -26.23 -19.14
N TYR A 493 1.19 -25.02 -18.94
CA TYR A 493 1.55 -23.82 -19.73
C TYR A 493 3.03 -23.44 -19.58
N TYR A 494 3.61 -23.61 -18.39
CA TYR A 494 5.02 -23.32 -18.10
C TYR A 494 5.97 -24.49 -18.36
N ALA A 495 5.49 -25.71 -18.59
CA ALA A 495 6.31 -26.83 -19.06
C ALA A 495 6.77 -26.64 -20.51
N GLU A 496 5.97 -25.98 -21.35
CA GLU A 496 6.34 -25.58 -22.72
C GLU A 496 7.34 -24.42 -22.69
N LYS A 497 8.63 -24.72 -22.51
CA LYS A 497 9.69 -23.69 -22.49
C LYS A 497 9.94 -23.10 -23.87
N GLU A 498 10.15 -21.78 -23.90
CA GLU A 498 10.51 -21.02 -25.10
C GLU A 498 11.98 -20.59 -25.06
N GLU A 499 12.60 -20.50 -26.24
CA GLU A 499 14.02 -20.12 -26.37
C GLU A 499 14.28 -18.61 -26.21
N GLY A 500 15.56 -18.28 -26.05
CA GLY A 500 16.08 -16.92 -25.92
C GLY A 500 16.37 -16.51 -24.47
N GLU A 501 16.91 -15.30 -24.32
CA GLU A 501 17.12 -14.65 -23.02
C GLU A 501 16.08 -13.56 -22.76
N SER A 502 15.88 -13.25 -21.48
CA SER A 502 15.03 -12.14 -21.04
C SER A 502 15.81 -10.83 -21.09
N ASN A 503 15.18 -9.76 -21.61
CA ASN A 503 15.82 -8.45 -21.66
C ASN A 503 15.81 -7.76 -20.28
N PHE A 504 16.74 -6.83 -20.05
CA PHE A 504 16.89 -6.15 -18.75
C PHE A 504 15.63 -5.39 -18.28
N ILE A 505 14.79 -4.89 -19.19
CA ILE A 505 13.53 -4.20 -18.83
C ILE A 505 12.54 -5.23 -18.26
N SER A 506 12.46 -6.42 -18.85
CA SER A 506 11.61 -7.51 -18.36
C SER A 506 12.11 -8.05 -17.02
N GLU A 507 13.41 -8.29 -16.88
CA GLU A 507 14.04 -8.71 -15.61
C GLU A 507 13.73 -7.70 -14.49
N ALA A 508 14.06 -6.42 -14.72
CA ALA A 508 13.79 -5.36 -13.74
C ALA A 508 12.30 -5.26 -13.42
N PHE A 509 11.41 -5.32 -14.42
CA PHE A 509 9.96 -5.25 -14.20
C PHE A 509 9.44 -6.38 -13.30
N PHE A 510 9.72 -7.65 -13.61
CA PHE A 510 9.20 -8.77 -12.83
C PHE A 510 9.84 -8.88 -11.44
N ILE A 511 11.13 -8.52 -11.30
CA ILE A 511 11.80 -8.46 -9.99
C ILE A 511 11.23 -7.30 -9.14
N THR A 512 10.99 -6.11 -9.71
CA THR A 512 10.35 -4.99 -8.99
C THR A 512 8.91 -5.32 -8.59
N LEU A 513 8.16 -5.99 -9.46
CA LEU A 513 6.79 -6.43 -9.16
C LEU A 513 6.73 -7.41 -7.97
N ALA A 514 7.66 -8.37 -7.90
CA ALA A 514 7.83 -9.24 -6.74
C ALA A 514 8.29 -8.46 -5.49
N ALA A 515 9.18 -7.47 -5.65
CA ALA A 515 9.67 -6.64 -4.55
C ALA A 515 8.58 -5.76 -3.93
N HIS A 516 7.61 -5.25 -4.71
CA HIS A 516 6.42 -4.65 -4.13
C HIS A 516 5.62 -5.67 -3.31
N HIS A 517 5.40 -6.88 -3.84
CA HIS A 517 4.57 -7.87 -3.15
C HIS A 517 5.13 -8.28 -1.78
N TYR A 518 6.36 -8.79 -1.77
CA TYR A 518 7.03 -9.29 -0.56
C TYR A 518 7.65 -8.17 0.28
N GLY A 519 7.88 -6.98 -0.30
CA GLY A 519 8.45 -5.79 0.36
C GLY A 519 7.39 -4.80 0.81
N SER A 520 7.08 -3.79 -0.02
CA SER A 520 6.21 -2.66 0.37
C SER A 520 4.81 -3.10 0.80
N GLU A 521 4.18 -4.01 0.05
CA GLU A 521 2.80 -4.41 0.31
C GLU A 521 2.69 -5.39 1.48
N ALA A 522 3.72 -6.21 1.74
CA ALA A 522 3.80 -6.98 2.98
C ALA A 522 3.84 -6.04 4.21
N LEU A 523 4.58 -4.93 4.12
CA LEU A 523 4.68 -3.93 5.18
C LEU A 523 3.36 -3.15 5.38
N ASN A 524 2.64 -2.83 4.29
CA ASN A 524 1.28 -2.27 4.34
C ASN A 524 0.27 -3.22 5.02
N VAL A 525 0.37 -4.54 4.79
CA VAL A 525 -0.48 -5.54 5.46
C VAL A 525 -0.12 -5.66 6.94
N GLN A 526 1.17 -5.72 7.27
CA GLN A 526 1.69 -5.78 8.65
C GLN A 526 1.19 -4.60 9.49
N LEU A 527 1.14 -3.39 8.92
CA LEU A 527 0.62 -2.17 9.58
C LEU A 527 -0.83 -2.34 10.09
N LYS A 528 -1.69 -3.07 9.35
CA LYS A 528 -3.08 -3.35 9.76
C LYS A 528 -3.14 -4.30 10.96
N SER A 529 -2.23 -5.28 11.06
CA SER A 529 -2.11 -6.11 12.28
C SER A 529 -1.64 -5.28 13.45
N ILE A 530 -0.58 -4.50 13.27
CA ILE A 530 0.00 -3.62 14.30
C ILE A 530 -1.07 -2.74 14.96
N ASP A 531 -2.01 -2.17 14.19
CA ASP A 531 -3.11 -1.37 14.75
C ASP A 531 -4.12 -2.16 15.59
N ARG A 532 -4.41 -3.42 15.24
CA ARG A 532 -5.23 -4.33 16.06
C ARG A 532 -4.48 -4.71 17.33
N ASP A 533 -3.19 -5.01 17.19
CA ASP A 533 -2.35 -5.57 18.23
C ASP A 533 -2.01 -4.49 19.29
N ILE A 534 -1.83 -3.22 18.88
CA ILE A 534 -1.81 -2.05 19.78
C ILE A 534 -3.12 -1.96 20.57
N LYS A 535 -4.29 -1.95 19.91
CA LYS A 535 -5.60 -1.86 20.59
C LYS A 535 -5.90 -3.04 21.53
N TYR A 536 -5.26 -4.19 21.31
CA TYR A 536 -5.29 -5.31 22.26
C TYR A 536 -4.36 -5.05 23.45
N LEU A 537 -3.09 -4.72 23.20
CA LEU A 537 -2.09 -4.46 24.23
C LEU A 537 -2.46 -3.28 25.14
N GLU A 538 -3.05 -2.19 24.60
CA GLU A 538 -3.54 -1.05 25.38
C GLU A 538 -4.65 -1.45 26.35
N ARG A 539 -5.63 -2.26 25.90
CA ARG A 539 -6.70 -2.78 26.76
C ARG A 539 -6.14 -3.72 27.84
N HIS A 540 -5.20 -4.59 27.48
CA HIS A 540 -4.57 -5.52 28.42
C HIS A 540 -3.73 -4.78 29.48
N VAL A 541 -2.91 -3.80 29.08
CA VAL A 541 -2.14 -2.94 29.98
C VAL A 541 -3.06 -2.16 30.93
N LYS A 542 -4.12 -1.52 30.41
CA LYS A 542 -5.09 -0.80 31.23
C LYS A 542 -5.84 -1.71 32.21
N SER A 543 -6.13 -2.95 31.82
CA SER A 543 -6.76 -3.94 32.70
C SER A 543 -5.83 -4.32 33.85
N MET A 544 -4.57 -4.65 33.57
CA MET A 544 -3.55 -4.89 34.61
C MET A 544 -3.37 -3.68 35.53
N GLU A 545 -3.27 -2.46 34.98
CA GLU A 545 -3.13 -1.22 35.76
C GLU A 545 -4.25 -1.03 36.80
N ALA A 546 -5.49 -1.44 36.49
CA ALA A 546 -6.60 -1.45 37.45
C ALA A 546 -6.45 -2.56 38.51
N GLU A 547 -5.99 -3.76 38.12
CA GLU A 547 -5.76 -4.89 39.03
C GLU A 547 -4.59 -4.71 40.00
N ARG A 548 -3.69 -3.72 39.77
CA ARG A 548 -2.65 -3.30 40.72
C ARG A 548 -3.18 -3.15 42.16
N SER A 549 -4.41 -2.65 42.29
CA SER A 549 -5.13 -2.44 43.56
C SER A 549 -5.38 -3.73 44.36
N LYS A 550 -5.41 -4.89 43.71
CA LYS A 550 -5.66 -6.21 44.32
C LYS A 550 -4.42 -6.81 44.99
N MET A 551 -3.24 -6.21 44.81
CA MET A 551 -1.96 -6.82 45.20
C MET A 551 -1.43 -6.25 46.52
N VAL A 552 -1.40 -7.10 47.55
CA VAL A 552 -1.12 -6.69 48.94
C VAL A 552 0.32 -7.02 49.37
N THR A 553 0.90 -8.13 48.93
CA THR A 553 2.25 -8.54 49.38
C THR A 553 3.35 -7.85 48.55
N PRO A 554 4.40 -7.26 49.17
CA PRO A 554 5.49 -6.59 48.44
C PRO A 554 6.20 -7.43 47.38
N ALA A 555 6.26 -8.76 47.56
CA ALA A 555 6.81 -9.68 46.56
C ALA A 555 5.90 -9.83 45.32
N GLN A 556 4.57 -9.89 45.52
CA GLN A 556 3.59 -9.93 44.44
C GLN A 556 3.61 -8.61 43.66
N VAL A 557 3.62 -7.47 44.36
CA VAL A 557 3.71 -6.14 43.74
C VAL A 557 4.95 -6.02 42.85
N ARG A 558 6.12 -6.48 43.29
CA ARG A 558 7.35 -6.45 42.47
C ARG A 558 7.25 -7.31 41.21
N LEU A 559 6.77 -8.56 41.33
CA LEU A 559 6.61 -9.46 40.18
C LEU A 559 5.59 -8.91 39.16
N PHE A 560 4.52 -8.30 39.67
CA PHE A 560 3.51 -7.64 38.86
C PHE A 560 4.03 -6.37 38.19
N GLU A 561 4.75 -5.49 38.89
CA GLU A 561 5.36 -4.30 38.30
C GLU A 561 6.39 -4.65 37.22
N GLU A 562 7.14 -5.74 37.39
CA GLU A 562 8.01 -6.25 36.32
C GLU A 562 7.21 -6.77 35.12
N THR A 563 6.12 -7.51 35.36
CA THR A 563 5.24 -8.04 34.31
C THR A 563 4.55 -6.93 33.53
N LEU A 564 3.98 -5.95 34.22
CA LEU A 564 3.40 -4.74 33.65
C LEU A 564 4.45 -3.96 32.84
N LYS A 565 5.66 -3.79 33.36
CA LYS A 565 6.78 -3.16 32.64
C LYS A 565 7.15 -3.92 31.36
N ARG A 566 7.16 -5.27 31.39
CA ARG A 566 7.40 -6.10 30.19
C ARG A 566 6.31 -5.86 29.14
N HIS A 567 5.03 -5.87 29.51
CA HIS A 567 3.93 -5.58 28.56
C HIS A 567 3.94 -4.14 28.03
N THR A 568 4.21 -3.14 28.89
CA THR A 568 4.34 -1.74 28.46
C THR A 568 5.52 -1.55 27.50
N ASN A 569 6.66 -2.20 27.73
CA ASN A 569 7.79 -2.19 26.79
C ASN A 569 7.43 -2.80 25.42
N VAL A 570 6.59 -3.84 25.39
CA VAL A 570 6.10 -4.44 24.14
C VAL A 570 5.15 -3.48 23.43
N LEU A 571 4.19 -2.90 24.15
CA LEU A 571 3.28 -1.88 23.60
C LEU A 571 4.06 -0.70 23.01
N GLU A 572 4.99 -0.10 23.76
CA GLU A 572 5.80 1.02 23.27
C GLU A 572 6.66 0.63 22.06
N LYS A 573 7.27 -0.56 22.03
CA LYS A 573 8.00 -1.03 20.84
C LYS A 573 7.06 -1.10 19.64
N THR A 574 5.85 -1.63 19.80
CA THR A 574 4.88 -1.79 18.73
C THR A 574 4.32 -0.45 18.24
N THR A 575 4.04 0.51 19.13
CA THR A 575 3.63 1.87 18.76
C THR A 575 4.75 2.63 18.05
N GLY A 576 6.00 2.52 18.51
CA GLY A 576 7.16 3.10 17.81
C GLY A 576 7.40 2.46 16.44
N MET A 577 7.16 1.16 16.31
CA MET A 577 7.22 0.44 15.04
C MET A 577 6.15 0.89 14.05
N LYS A 578 4.92 1.14 14.52
CA LYS A 578 3.87 1.80 13.73
C LYS A 578 4.36 3.13 13.15
N TYR A 579 4.80 4.05 13.99
CA TYR A 579 5.21 5.40 13.53
C TYR A 579 6.41 5.38 12.58
N ALA A 580 7.35 4.45 12.77
CA ALA A 580 8.48 4.27 11.87
C ALA A 580 8.06 3.73 10.50
N ILE A 581 7.15 2.75 10.48
CA ILE A 581 6.59 2.17 9.25
C ILE A 581 5.75 3.21 8.49
N GLU A 582 4.83 3.91 9.17
CA GLU A 582 4.07 5.03 8.59
C GLU A 582 5.01 6.10 8.03
N GLY A 583 6.06 6.46 8.78
CA GLY A 583 7.03 7.47 8.37
C GLY A 583 7.77 7.09 7.09
N ALA A 584 8.22 5.84 6.98
CA ALA A 584 8.98 5.33 5.84
C ALA A 584 8.09 5.07 4.61
N LEU A 585 6.89 4.52 4.81
CA LEU A 585 5.94 4.24 3.71
C LEU A 585 5.29 5.52 3.15
N GLN A 586 5.11 6.57 3.96
CA GLN A 586 4.61 7.87 3.49
C GLN A 586 5.71 8.75 2.88
N ASP A 587 6.76 8.16 2.31
CA ASP A 587 7.76 8.93 1.57
C ASP A 587 7.28 9.31 0.17
N GLU A 588 7.00 10.60 -0.03
CA GLU A 588 6.41 11.12 -1.27
C GLU A 588 7.29 10.85 -2.52
N ARG A 589 8.62 10.77 -2.38
CA ARG A 589 9.52 10.49 -3.51
C ARG A 589 9.48 9.01 -3.89
N MET A 590 9.66 8.12 -2.92
CA MET A 590 9.57 6.67 -3.13
C MET A 590 8.21 6.30 -3.74
N GLN A 591 7.13 6.83 -3.15
CA GLN A 591 5.77 6.48 -3.56
C GLN A 591 5.34 7.11 -4.89
N SER A 592 5.88 8.27 -5.28
CA SER A 592 5.70 8.82 -6.63
C SER A 592 6.32 7.92 -7.71
N ILE A 593 7.42 7.21 -7.39
CA ILE A 593 8.03 6.22 -8.29
C ILE A 593 7.18 4.93 -8.30
N SER A 594 6.82 4.41 -7.12
CA SER A 594 6.01 3.20 -6.96
C SER A 594 4.64 3.31 -7.64
N LEU A 595 3.89 4.40 -7.45
CA LEU A 595 2.60 4.59 -8.12
C LEU A 595 2.76 4.70 -9.65
N ARG A 596 3.83 5.33 -10.14
CA ARG A 596 4.15 5.35 -11.59
C ARG A 596 4.50 3.94 -12.11
N PHE A 597 5.14 3.10 -11.31
CA PHE A 597 5.34 1.68 -11.63
C PHE A 597 3.98 0.95 -11.72
N MET A 598 3.09 1.14 -10.75
CA MET A 598 1.75 0.54 -10.79
C MET A 598 0.91 1.03 -11.99
N ARG A 599 1.03 2.29 -12.43
CA ARG A 599 0.46 2.77 -13.72
C ARG A 599 1.03 2.00 -14.91
N TYR A 600 2.33 1.70 -14.90
CA TYR A 600 2.98 0.89 -15.94
C TYR A 600 2.48 -0.56 -15.95
N VAL A 601 2.30 -1.20 -14.78
CA VAL A 601 1.70 -2.53 -14.68
C VAL A 601 0.25 -2.50 -15.19
N ALA A 602 -0.54 -1.48 -14.82
CA ALA A 602 -1.93 -1.33 -15.28
C ALA A 602 -2.04 -1.21 -16.81
N VAL A 603 -1.24 -0.34 -17.44
CA VAL A 603 -1.21 -0.21 -18.91
C VAL A 603 -0.70 -1.50 -19.56
N TRP A 604 0.31 -2.16 -19.00
CA TRP A 604 0.80 -3.45 -19.50
C TRP A 604 -0.28 -4.54 -19.47
N LEU A 605 -1.03 -4.68 -18.38
CA LEU A 605 -2.18 -5.60 -18.27
C LEU A 605 -3.28 -5.26 -19.29
N LEU A 606 -3.62 -3.98 -19.45
CA LEU A 606 -4.63 -3.54 -20.43
C LEU A 606 -4.21 -3.84 -21.87
N ARG A 607 -2.93 -3.68 -22.22
CA ARG A 607 -2.39 -4.09 -23.53
C ARG A 607 -2.42 -5.60 -23.72
N LEU A 608 -2.06 -6.37 -22.69
CA LEU A 608 -2.06 -7.84 -22.72
C LEU A 608 -3.46 -8.41 -22.96
N VAL A 609 -4.51 -7.87 -22.32
CA VAL A 609 -5.89 -8.38 -22.49
C VAL A 609 -6.61 -7.85 -23.74
N THR A 610 -6.19 -6.71 -24.29
CA THR A 610 -6.81 -6.12 -25.51
C THR A 610 -6.05 -6.42 -26.81
N GLY A 611 -4.77 -6.80 -26.73
CA GLY A 611 -3.90 -6.93 -27.91
C GLY A 611 -3.57 -5.60 -28.60
N SER A 612 -3.74 -4.46 -27.91
CA SER A 612 -3.60 -3.11 -28.48
C SER A 612 -2.40 -2.32 -27.92
N ASP A 613 -1.98 -1.26 -28.61
CA ASP A 613 -1.00 -0.27 -28.10
C ASP A 613 -1.68 0.79 -27.21
N TYR A 614 -2.56 0.33 -26.30
CA TYR A 614 -3.37 1.19 -25.44
C TYR A 614 -2.52 2.21 -24.64
N LYS A 615 -3.03 3.45 -24.59
CA LYS A 615 -2.49 4.61 -23.87
C LYS A 615 -3.65 5.37 -23.22
N PRO A 616 -3.43 6.04 -22.06
CA PRO A 616 -4.46 6.81 -21.38
C PRO A 616 -5.07 7.88 -22.29
N GLY A 617 -6.38 8.10 -22.18
CA GLY A 617 -7.17 9.02 -23.02
C GLY A 617 -7.60 8.44 -24.37
N GLN A 618 -7.37 7.14 -24.59
CA GLN A 618 -7.75 6.41 -25.82
C GLN A 618 -8.59 5.14 -25.53
N GLU A 619 -9.13 5.03 -24.32
CA GLU A 619 -9.91 3.87 -23.83
C GLU A 619 -11.07 3.56 -24.77
N SER A 620 -11.89 4.56 -25.08
CA SER A 620 -13.09 4.43 -25.94
C SER A 620 -12.78 4.03 -27.39
N GLN A 621 -11.51 4.07 -27.81
CA GLN A 621 -11.06 3.73 -29.16
C GLN A 621 -10.38 2.35 -29.20
N MET A 622 -9.55 2.04 -28.20
CA MET A 622 -8.70 0.83 -28.17
C MET A 622 -9.25 -0.30 -27.28
N ILE A 623 -10.08 0.01 -26.29
CA ILE A 623 -10.67 -0.98 -25.37
C ILE A 623 -12.14 -1.19 -25.75
N LYS A 624 -12.48 -2.39 -26.22
CA LYS A 624 -13.85 -2.82 -26.48
C LYS A 624 -14.26 -3.85 -25.44
N LEU A 625 -15.43 -3.68 -24.82
CA LEU A 625 -15.92 -4.55 -23.77
C LEU A 625 -17.32 -5.13 -24.10
N PRO A 626 -17.66 -6.33 -23.62
CA PRO A 626 -16.82 -7.24 -22.84
C PRO A 626 -15.63 -7.79 -23.63
N LEU A 627 -14.57 -8.18 -22.92
CA LEU A 627 -13.45 -8.93 -23.50
C LEU A 627 -13.92 -10.31 -24.01
N PRO A 628 -13.14 -11.00 -24.89
CA PRO A 628 -13.42 -12.37 -25.30
C PRO A 628 -13.63 -13.31 -24.10
N ALA A 629 -14.52 -14.31 -24.26
CA ALA A 629 -14.89 -15.22 -23.18
C ALA A 629 -13.74 -16.18 -22.76
N GLN A 630 -12.81 -16.47 -23.67
CA GLN A 630 -11.57 -17.16 -23.34
C GLN A 630 -10.49 -16.13 -23.00
N ALA A 631 -10.04 -16.14 -21.75
CA ALA A 631 -8.87 -15.38 -21.32
C ALA A 631 -7.60 -15.96 -21.96
N SER A 632 -6.65 -15.09 -22.31
CA SER A 632 -5.33 -15.52 -22.81
C SER A 632 -4.62 -16.35 -21.72
N GLU A 633 -4.14 -17.55 -22.05
CA GLU A 633 -3.40 -18.42 -21.11
C GLU A 633 -2.24 -17.66 -20.44
N ALA A 634 -1.57 -16.81 -21.23
CA ALA A 634 -0.48 -15.94 -20.79
C ALA A 634 -0.87 -14.89 -19.73
N PHE A 635 -2.14 -14.48 -19.69
CA PHE A 635 -2.70 -13.64 -18.63
C PHE A 635 -3.19 -14.50 -17.45
N SER A 636 -3.95 -15.57 -17.74
CA SER A 636 -4.53 -16.46 -16.74
C SER A 636 -3.49 -17.07 -15.79
N CYS A 637 -2.29 -17.36 -16.32
CA CYS A 637 -1.18 -17.95 -15.57
C CYS A 637 -0.27 -16.91 -14.86
N LEU A 638 -0.51 -15.61 -14.97
CA LEU A 638 0.21 -14.61 -14.16
C LEU A 638 -0.18 -14.73 -12.67
N PRO A 639 0.75 -14.47 -11.73
CA PRO A 639 0.44 -14.50 -10.31
C PRO A 639 -0.50 -13.35 -9.91
N GLU A 640 -1.42 -13.60 -8.98
CA GLU A 640 -2.44 -12.64 -8.54
C GLU A 640 -1.86 -11.32 -8.04
N TYR A 641 -0.65 -11.35 -7.46
CA TYR A 641 0.04 -10.14 -7.00
C TYR A 641 0.25 -9.09 -8.09
N THR A 642 0.28 -9.51 -9.36
CA THR A 642 0.38 -8.61 -10.52
C THR A 642 -0.72 -7.55 -10.52
N LEU A 643 -1.93 -7.91 -10.11
CA LEU A 643 -3.06 -6.97 -10.01
C LEU A 643 -3.27 -6.49 -8.56
N GLN A 644 -3.08 -7.35 -7.56
CA GLN A 644 -3.25 -6.98 -6.15
C GLN A 644 -2.29 -5.84 -5.73
N ASN A 645 -1.04 -5.84 -6.22
CA ASN A 645 -0.06 -4.81 -5.90
C ASN A 645 -0.47 -3.42 -6.39
N ILE A 646 -1.08 -3.33 -7.59
CA ILE A 646 -1.66 -2.07 -8.09
C ILE A 646 -2.70 -1.58 -7.07
N VAL A 647 -3.60 -2.47 -6.67
CA VAL A 647 -4.75 -2.07 -5.86
C VAL A 647 -4.38 -1.74 -4.40
N ASP A 648 -3.43 -2.44 -3.78
CA ASP A 648 -3.02 -2.13 -2.40
C ASP A 648 -2.16 -0.87 -2.28
N ASN A 649 -1.31 -0.58 -3.27
CA ASN A 649 -0.40 0.56 -3.25
C ASN A 649 -1.16 1.93 -3.28
N PHE A 650 -2.25 2.02 -4.05
CA PHE A 650 -3.07 3.24 -4.15
C PHE A 650 -3.91 3.55 -2.89
N LYS A 651 -4.10 2.60 -1.95
CA LYS A 651 -5.02 2.76 -0.80
C LYS A 651 -4.55 3.74 0.29
N TRP A 652 -3.32 4.23 0.25
CA TRP A 652 -2.65 4.77 1.45
C TRP A 652 -2.26 6.26 1.45
N LEU A 653 -2.32 6.98 0.33
CA LEU A 653 -1.54 8.23 0.16
C LEU A 653 -2.32 9.43 -0.42
N PRO A 654 -3.23 10.05 0.36
CA PRO A 654 -4.07 11.17 -0.11
C PRO A 654 -3.31 12.34 -0.75
N ASN A 655 -2.11 12.69 -0.27
CA ASN A 655 -1.39 13.88 -0.74
C ASN A 655 -0.91 13.78 -2.21
N ILE A 656 -0.52 12.59 -2.68
CA ILE A 656 0.10 12.42 -4.00
C ILE A 656 -0.85 11.79 -5.05
N LEU A 657 -1.94 11.15 -4.61
CA LEU A 657 -2.96 10.57 -5.49
C LEU A 657 -3.42 11.51 -6.63
N PRO A 658 -3.68 12.82 -6.44
CA PRO A 658 -4.11 13.72 -7.52
C PRO A 658 -3.13 13.84 -8.70
N SER A 659 -1.85 13.58 -8.47
CA SER A 659 -0.78 13.64 -9.49
C SER A 659 -0.35 12.26 -10.00
N ALA A 660 -0.81 11.18 -9.35
CA ALA A 660 -0.36 9.81 -9.58
C ALA A 660 -1.47 8.88 -10.12
N VAL A 661 -2.72 9.34 -10.16
CA VAL A 661 -3.86 8.62 -10.73
C VAL A 661 -4.17 9.18 -12.13
N GLY A 662 -4.27 8.32 -13.15
CA GLY A 662 -4.77 8.67 -14.47
C GLY A 662 -5.96 7.81 -14.91
N GLU A 663 -6.47 8.11 -16.10
CA GLU A 663 -7.64 7.45 -16.70
C GLU A 663 -7.41 5.93 -16.89
N GLU A 664 -6.15 5.47 -16.97
CA GLU A 664 -5.83 4.05 -17.01
C GLU A 664 -6.25 3.26 -15.76
N MET A 665 -6.37 3.90 -14.59
CA MET A 665 -6.89 3.23 -13.38
C MET A 665 -8.40 2.98 -13.49
N ILE A 666 -9.14 3.93 -14.08
CA ILE A 666 -10.56 3.75 -14.41
C ILE A 666 -10.70 2.64 -15.47
N ALA A 667 -9.86 2.70 -16.51
CA ALA A 667 -9.84 1.72 -17.59
C ALA A 667 -9.60 0.29 -17.07
N LEU A 668 -8.64 0.11 -16.16
CA LEU A 668 -8.29 -1.15 -15.52
C LEU A 668 -9.47 -1.73 -14.74
N CYS A 669 -10.02 -0.96 -13.78
CA CYS A 669 -11.11 -1.43 -12.95
C CYS A 669 -12.36 -1.75 -13.77
N ILE A 670 -12.75 -0.90 -14.72
CA ILE A 670 -13.94 -1.13 -15.55
C ILE A 670 -13.75 -2.34 -16.47
N THR A 671 -12.58 -2.50 -17.10
CA THR A 671 -12.29 -3.65 -17.98
C THR A 671 -12.48 -4.98 -17.26
N PHE A 672 -11.91 -5.11 -16.06
CA PHE A 672 -11.97 -6.33 -15.28
C PHE A 672 -13.26 -6.51 -14.47
N LEU A 673 -13.99 -5.45 -14.10
CA LEU A 673 -15.34 -5.59 -13.53
C LEU A 673 -16.39 -5.90 -14.61
N ARG A 674 -16.21 -5.43 -15.86
CA ARG A 674 -17.12 -5.71 -16.98
C ARG A 674 -16.92 -7.10 -17.57
N SER A 675 -15.67 -7.59 -17.53
CA SER A 675 -15.20 -8.87 -18.10
C SER A 675 -14.64 -9.77 -16.99
N SER A 676 -15.35 -9.81 -15.87
CA SER A 676 -14.97 -10.43 -14.60
C SER A 676 -14.70 -11.94 -14.64
N GLU A 677 -15.05 -12.63 -15.73
CA GLU A 677 -14.62 -14.03 -15.95
C GLU A 677 -13.10 -14.16 -16.16
N TRP A 678 -12.39 -13.04 -16.39
CA TRP A 678 -10.93 -13.01 -16.50
C TRP A 678 -10.20 -13.05 -15.15
N ILE A 679 -10.90 -12.94 -14.01
CA ILE A 679 -10.31 -13.03 -12.67
C ILE A 679 -11.09 -14.06 -11.86
N LYS A 680 -10.42 -15.10 -11.36
CA LYS A 680 -11.09 -16.16 -10.57
C LYS A 680 -11.40 -15.69 -9.14
N ASN A 681 -10.48 -14.97 -8.50
CA ASN A 681 -10.58 -14.57 -7.10
C ASN A 681 -11.57 -13.38 -6.88
N PRO A 682 -12.68 -13.57 -6.12
CA PRO A 682 -13.67 -12.52 -5.89
C PRO A 682 -13.17 -11.39 -4.97
N TYR A 683 -12.19 -11.63 -4.11
CA TYR A 683 -11.57 -10.60 -3.27
C TYR A 683 -10.62 -9.69 -4.06
N LEU A 684 -10.05 -10.20 -5.16
CA LEU A 684 -9.31 -9.39 -6.12
C LEU A 684 -10.27 -8.53 -6.97
N LYS A 685 -11.40 -9.10 -7.41
CA LYS A 685 -12.49 -8.32 -8.04
C LYS A 685 -13.01 -7.21 -7.13
N SER A 686 -13.31 -7.51 -5.85
CA SER A 686 -13.81 -6.49 -4.92
C SER A 686 -12.79 -5.40 -4.63
N SER A 687 -11.51 -5.75 -4.58
CA SER A 687 -10.43 -4.77 -4.42
C SER A 687 -10.44 -3.70 -5.54
N LEU A 688 -10.79 -4.05 -6.79
CA LEU A 688 -10.97 -3.07 -7.88
C LEU A 688 -12.10 -2.07 -7.60
N VAL A 689 -13.17 -2.52 -6.93
CA VAL A 689 -14.25 -1.64 -6.45
C VAL A 689 -13.75 -0.74 -5.33
N SER A 690 -13.00 -1.27 -4.35
CA SER A 690 -12.38 -0.47 -3.28
C SER A 690 -11.46 0.62 -3.85
N LEU A 691 -10.76 0.34 -4.95
CA LEU A 691 -9.94 1.34 -5.66
C LEU A 691 -10.81 2.45 -6.27
N LEU A 692 -11.87 2.11 -7.00
CA LEU A 692 -12.82 3.09 -7.53
C LEU A 692 -13.47 3.92 -6.41
N PHE A 693 -13.92 3.27 -5.33
CA PHE A 693 -14.55 3.91 -4.18
C PHE A 693 -13.61 4.86 -3.43
N SER A 694 -12.39 4.42 -3.09
CA SER A 694 -11.39 5.30 -2.45
C SER A 694 -11.03 6.50 -3.34
N GLY A 695 -11.02 6.32 -4.67
CA GLY A 695 -10.91 7.40 -5.64
C GLY A 695 -12.07 8.42 -5.61
N THR A 696 -13.23 8.10 -5.01
CA THR A 696 -14.36 9.04 -4.83
C THR A 696 -14.32 9.83 -3.51
N TRP A 697 -13.41 9.52 -2.60
CA TRP A 697 -13.38 10.15 -1.27
C TRP A 697 -12.98 11.64 -1.35
N PRO A 698 -13.74 12.57 -0.74
CA PRO A 698 -13.44 14.01 -0.81
C PRO A 698 -12.04 14.34 -0.31
N LEU A 699 -11.24 15.00 -1.15
CA LEU A 699 -9.82 15.26 -0.90
C LEU A 699 -9.47 16.72 -1.18
N MET A 700 -9.00 17.44 -0.16
CA MET A 700 -8.63 18.86 -0.25
C MET A 700 -9.75 19.73 -0.86
N HIS A 701 -9.65 20.07 -2.16
CA HIS A 701 -10.66 20.84 -2.92
C HIS A 701 -11.54 19.94 -3.83
N LEU A 702 -11.14 18.69 -4.05
CA LEU A 702 -11.83 17.71 -4.90
C LEU A 702 -13.01 17.10 -4.13
N LYS A 703 -14.17 17.74 -4.22
CA LYS A 703 -15.41 17.35 -3.51
C LYS A 703 -15.96 15.96 -3.88
N LYS A 704 -15.46 15.36 -4.96
CA LYS A 704 -15.80 14.01 -5.45
C LYS A 704 -14.59 13.05 -5.46
N GLY A 705 -13.50 13.42 -4.79
CA GLY A 705 -12.22 12.70 -4.85
C GLY A 705 -11.50 12.81 -6.18
N VAL A 706 -10.39 12.07 -6.31
CA VAL A 706 -9.46 12.13 -7.45
C VAL A 706 -10.02 11.52 -8.73
N LEU A 707 -10.88 10.50 -8.63
CA LEU A 707 -11.52 9.85 -9.78
C LEU A 707 -12.90 10.43 -10.11
N GLY A 708 -13.58 11.08 -9.18
CA GLY A 708 -15.02 11.37 -9.31
C GLY A 708 -15.41 12.20 -10.53
N ASP A 709 -14.66 13.25 -10.85
CA ASP A 709 -14.95 14.08 -12.03
C ASP A 709 -14.48 13.41 -13.34
N GLN A 710 -13.43 12.57 -13.32
CA GLN A 710 -13.03 11.74 -14.47
C GLN A 710 -14.08 10.66 -14.79
N LEU A 711 -14.58 9.95 -13.77
CA LEU A 711 -15.66 8.94 -13.89
C LEU A 711 -16.99 9.53 -14.41
N ILE A 712 -17.18 10.85 -14.28
CA ILE A 712 -18.34 11.58 -14.81
C ILE A 712 -18.14 11.98 -16.27
N ALA A 713 -16.92 12.39 -16.65
CA ALA A 713 -16.61 12.96 -17.96
C ALA A 713 -16.18 11.93 -19.01
N LEU A 714 -15.44 10.88 -18.62
CA LEU A 714 -14.81 9.92 -19.54
C LEU A 714 -15.88 9.10 -20.28
N PRO A 715 -15.93 9.12 -21.64
CA PRO A 715 -16.94 8.37 -22.39
C PRO A 715 -16.89 6.86 -22.14
N PHE A 716 -15.69 6.28 -21.98
CA PHE A 716 -15.50 4.88 -21.62
C PHE A 716 -16.04 4.55 -20.21
N ALA A 717 -15.90 5.47 -19.25
CA ALA A 717 -16.51 5.30 -17.93
C ALA A 717 -18.02 5.30 -18.05
N ASN A 718 -18.58 6.27 -18.78
CA ASN A 718 -20.00 6.29 -19.08
C ASN A 718 -20.44 4.95 -19.69
N ASP A 719 -19.93 4.54 -20.86
CA ASP A 719 -20.43 3.38 -21.62
C ASP A 719 -20.43 2.04 -20.88
N TYR A 720 -19.53 1.83 -19.91
CA TYR A 720 -19.33 0.50 -19.30
C TYR A 720 -19.42 0.44 -17.76
N LEU A 721 -19.22 1.54 -17.02
CA LEU A 721 -19.12 1.52 -15.55
C LEU A 721 -20.39 1.00 -14.88
N LEU A 722 -21.56 1.50 -15.26
CA LEU A 722 -22.81 1.15 -14.58
C LEU A 722 -23.15 -0.34 -14.75
N HIS A 723 -23.01 -0.89 -15.96
CA HIS A 723 -23.19 -2.32 -16.19
C HIS A 723 -22.15 -3.15 -15.41
N ALA A 724 -20.86 -2.74 -15.42
CA ALA A 724 -19.81 -3.45 -14.68
C ALA A 724 -20.11 -3.49 -13.17
N LEU A 725 -20.54 -2.37 -12.59
CA LEU A 725 -20.95 -2.27 -11.19
C LEU A 725 -22.21 -3.10 -10.90
N MET A 726 -23.21 -3.13 -11.80
CA MET A 726 -24.39 -3.98 -11.66
C MET A 726 -24.09 -5.48 -11.84
N LYS A 727 -23.15 -5.85 -12.72
CA LYS A 727 -22.74 -7.25 -12.91
C LYS A 727 -21.96 -7.75 -11.71
N PHE A 728 -20.98 -6.99 -11.25
CA PHE A 728 -20.23 -7.40 -10.06
C PHE A 728 -21.08 -7.31 -8.78
N TYR A 729 -22.09 -6.44 -8.72
CA TYR A 729 -23.16 -6.50 -7.71
C TYR A 729 -23.78 -7.90 -7.71
N ILE A 730 -24.19 -8.47 -8.85
CA ILE A 730 -24.69 -9.86 -8.92
C ILE A 730 -23.59 -10.93 -8.68
N GLU A 731 -22.30 -10.67 -8.88
CA GLU A 731 -21.26 -11.71 -8.67
C GLU A 731 -20.76 -11.84 -7.22
N CYS A 732 -20.71 -10.75 -6.45
CA CYS A 732 -20.47 -10.89 -5.00
C CYS A 732 -21.67 -11.52 -4.26
N GLU A 733 -22.69 -11.95 -5.01
CA GLU A 733 -23.67 -12.95 -4.62
C GLU A 733 -23.05 -14.35 -4.38
N SER A 734 -21.79 -14.62 -4.77
CA SER A 734 -21.18 -15.95 -4.62
C SER A 734 -19.66 -15.97 -4.31
N THR A 735 -19.22 -15.35 -3.20
CA THR A 735 -17.78 -15.10 -2.92
C THR A 735 -16.93 -16.25 -2.33
N GLY A 736 -17.48 -17.43 -2.02
CA GLY A 736 -16.68 -18.65 -1.76
C GLY A 736 -15.93 -18.77 -0.42
N ALA A 737 -16.32 -18.08 0.65
CA ALA A 737 -15.69 -18.17 1.96
C ALA A 737 -16.69 -18.08 3.14
N HIS A 738 -16.34 -18.66 4.30
CA HIS A 738 -17.19 -18.63 5.51
C HIS A 738 -17.54 -17.22 6.04
N THR A 739 -16.75 -16.18 5.75
CA THR A 739 -17.06 -14.78 6.09
C THR A 739 -17.87 -14.05 5.03
N ALA A 740 -18.18 -14.70 3.90
CA ALA A 740 -18.92 -14.14 2.79
C ALA A 740 -20.13 -13.36 3.28
N PHE A 741 -20.91 -13.91 4.23
CA PHE A 741 -22.14 -13.25 4.70
C PHE A 741 -21.99 -11.79 5.19
N TYR A 742 -20.80 -11.35 5.58
CA TYR A 742 -20.55 -9.95 5.97
C TYR A 742 -19.67 -9.17 5.00
N ASP A 743 -18.64 -9.81 4.42
CA ASP A 743 -17.75 -9.19 3.42
C ASP A 743 -18.57 -8.63 2.25
N LYS A 744 -19.54 -9.45 1.81
CA LYS A 744 -20.51 -9.18 0.76
C LYS A 744 -21.17 -7.78 0.90
N PHE A 745 -21.58 -7.39 2.12
CA PHE A 745 -22.30 -6.13 2.38
C PHE A 745 -21.37 -4.92 2.19
N ASN A 746 -20.11 -5.07 2.60
CA ASN A 746 -19.08 -4.06 2.42
C ASN A 746 -18.69 -3.91 0.95
N ILE A 747 -18.58 -5.00 0.18
CA ILE A 747 -18.26 -4.92 -1.26
C ILE A 747 -19.32 -4.09 -1.99
N ARG A 748 -20.60 -4.45 -1.81
CA ARG A 748 -21.70 -3.70 -2.42
C ARG A 748 -21.73 -2.26 -1.88
N TYR A 749 -21.36 -1.99 -0.61
CA TYR A 749 -21.19 -0.62 -0.05
C TYR A 749 -20.38 0.26 -0.99
N GLU A 750 -19.21 -0.22 -1.37
CA GLU A 750 -18.27 0.46 -2.25
C GLU A 750 -18.79 0.58 -3.70
N ILE A 751 -19.34 -0.49 -4.30
CA ILE A 751 -19.89 -0.51 -5.68
C ILE A 751 -20.83 0.66 -5.87
N PHE A 752 -21.77 0.75 -4.95
CA PHE A 752 -22.83 1.73 -4.98
C PHE A 752 -22.24 3.12 -4.66
N GLN A 753 -21.28 3.27 -3.74
CA GLN A 753 -20.72 4.60 -3.44
C GLN A 753 -20.10 5.29 -4.68
N VAL A 754 -19.57 4.51 -5.62
CA VAL A 754 -19.17 5.00 -6.95
C VAL A 754 -20.39 5.50 -7.75
N ILE A 755 -21.51 4.77 -7.78
CA ILE A 755 -22.74 5.17 -8.50
C ILE A 755 -23.26 6.55 -8.06
N LYS A 756 -23.42 6.85 -6.75
CA LYS A 756 -23.88 8.21 -6.31
C LYS A 756 -22.80 9.28 -6.34
N CYS A 757 -21.56 8.93 -6.65
CA CYS A 757 -20.59 9.90 -7.13
C CYS A 757 -20.94 10.33 -8.56
N VAL A 758 -21.15 9.37 -9.47
CA VAL A 758 -21.37 9.65 -10.90
C VAL A 758 -22.80 10.06 -11.28
N TRP A 759 -23.80 9.80 -10.44
CA TRP A 759 -25.25 10.02 -10.73
C TRP A 759 -25.68 11.47 -11.03
N SER A 760 -24.76 12.44 -10.93
CA SER A 760 -24.99 13.79 -11.46
C SER A 760 -24.99 13.86 -12.99
N ASN A 761 -24.45 12.84 -13.69
CA ASN A 761 -24.53 12.73 -15.15
C ASN A 761 -25.77 11.93 -15.56
N ASP A 762 -26.64 12.51 -16.38
CA ASP A 762 -27.87 11.88 -16.88
C ASP A 762 -27.63 10.71 -17.84
N VAL A 763 -26.43 10.59 -18.43
CA VAL A 763 -26.07 9.44 -19.29
C VAL A 763 -26.22 8.11 -18.55
N TYR A 764 -25.84 8.04 -17.26
CA TYR A 764 -26.02 6.83 -16.45
C TYR A 764 -27.51 6.48 -16.22
N LYS A 765 -28.40 7.48 -16.20
CA LYS A 765 -29.85 7.24 -16.12
C LYS A 765 -30.38 6.69 -17.44
N GLN A 766 -29.94 7.27 -18.57
CA GLN A 766 -30.27 6.77 -19.92
C GLN A 766 -29.77 5.34 -20.14
N GLN A 767 -28.60 4.99 -19.60
CA GLN A 767 -28.06 3.63 -19.66
C GLN A 767 -28.82 2.65 -18.78
N LEU A 768 -29.19 3.02 -17.55
CA LEU A 768 -30.09 2.19 -16.74
C LEU A 768 -31.38 1.90 -17.52
N THR A 769 -31.94 2.91 -18.20
CA THR A 769 -33.13 2.77 -19.05
C THR A 769 -32.90 1.82 -20.22
N ARG A 770 -31.73 1.89 -20.87
CA ARG A 770 -31.33 0.96 -21.93
C ARG A 770 -31.23 -0.47 -21.40
N GLU A 771 -30.49 -0.68 -20.31
CA GLU A 771 -30.31 -2.00 -19.65
C GLU A 771 -31.66 -2.65 -19.32
N SER A 772 -32.59 -1.92 -18.69
CA SER A 772 -33.92 -2.45 -18.36
C SER A 772 -34.76 -2.89 -19.56
N LYS A 773 -34.46 -2.37 -20.76
CA LYS A 773 -35.20 -2.64 -22.01
C LYS A 773 -34.48 -3.63 -22.93
N THR A 774 -33.16 -3.68 -22.92
CA THR A 774 -32.37 -4.60 -23.76
C THR A 774 -31.94 -5.87 -23.01
N ASN A 775 -31.62 -5.77 -21.73
CA ASN A 775 -31.10 -6.86 -20.90
C ASN A 775 -32.06 -7.16 -19.72
N ARG A 776 -33.37 -7.26 -20.01
CA ARG A 776 -34.44 -7.36 -18.98
C ARG A 776 -34.15 -8.40 -17.90
N GLY A 777 -33.73 -9.62 -18.26
CA GLY A 777 -33.44 -10.68 -17.28
C GLY A 777 -32.33 -10.30 -16.28
N PHE A 778 -31.22 -9.75 -16.77
CA PHE A 778 -30.12 -9.23 -15.94
C PHE A 778 -30.58 -8.07 -15.04
N PHE A 779 -31.36 -7.14 -15.57
CA PHE A 779 -31.92 -6.05 -14.77
C PHE A 779 -32.88 -6.55 -13.68
N VAL A 780 -33.75 -7.52 -14.00
CA VAL A 780 -34.69 -8.15 -13.06
C VAL A 780 -33.93 -8.90 -11.96
N GLN A 781 -32.86 -9.63 -12.29
CA GLN A 781 -31.99 -10.29 -11.31
C GLN A 781 -31.31 -9.27 -10.38
N PHE A 782 -30.78 -8.17 -10.92
CA PHE A 782 -30.21 -7.08 -10.13
C PHE A 782 -31.22 -6.47 -9.16
N VAL A 783 -32.47 -6.22 -9.60
CA VAL A 783 -33.52 -5.67 -8.72
C VAL A 783 -34.01 -6.70 -7.71
N ASN A 784 -34.19 -7.98 -8.07
CA ASN A 784 -34.53 -9.02 -7.10
C ASN A 784 -33.48 -9.09 -5.98
N MET A 785 -32.19 -8.92 -6.32
CA MET A 785 -31.15 -8.84 -5.31
C MET A 785 -31.18 -7.58 -4.45
N LEU A 786 -31.50 -6.42 -5.02
CA LEU A 786 -31.73 -5.21 -4.23
C LEU A 786 -32.92 -5.38 -3.26
N LEU A 787 -33.94 -6.17 -3.60
CA LEU A 787 -35.10 -6.45 -2.74
C LEU A 787 -34.86 -7.53 -1.67
N ASN A 788 -34.17 -8.61 -2.02
CA ASN A 788 -33.75 -9.68 -1.08
C ASN A 788 -33.20 -9.08 0.20
N ASP A 789 -32.25 -8.15 0.05
CA ASP A 789 -31.53 -7.64 1.20
C ASP A 789 -32.01 -6.27 1.68
N ALA A 790 -32.77 -5.49 0.90
CA ALA A 790 -33.60 -4.45 1.49
C ALA A 790 -34.51 -5.05 2.58
N THR A 791 -35.09 -6.22 2.31
CA THR A 791 -35.82 -7.00 3.32
C THR A 791 -34.89 -7.40 4.48
N TYR A 792 -33.78 -8.07 4.20
CA TYR A 792 -32.87 -8.61 5.23
C TYR A 792 -32.27 -7.53 6.14
N VAL A 793 -31.66 -6.47 5.60
CA VAL A 793 -30.86 -5.51 6.39
C VAL A 793 -31.74 -4.56 7.21
N LEU A 794 -32.97 -4.29 6.76
CA LEU A 794 -33.95 -3.55 7.55
C LEU A 794 -34.51 -4.41 8.68
N ASP A 795 -34.88 -5.68 8.42
CA ASP A 795 -35.39 -6.59 9.45
C ASP A 795 -34.33 -6.91 10.52
N GLU A 796 -33.10 -7.23 10.12
CA GLU A 796 -31.97 -7.44 11.04
C GLU A 796 -31.62 -6.20 11.88
N ALA A 797 -31.90 -4.99 11.39
CA ALA A 797 -31.73 -3.78 12.17
C ALA A 797 -32.92 -3.55 13.13
N PHE A 798 -34.15 -3.65 12.63
CA PHE A 798 -35.37 -3.38 13.39
C PHE A 798 -35.60 -4.41 14.49
N THR A 799 -35.29 -5.69 14.28
CA THR A 799 -35.37 -6.74 15.31
C THR A 799 -34.38 -6.58 16.47
N LYS A 800 -33.30 -5.79 16.29
CA LYS A 800 -32.29 -5.52 17.34
C LYS A 800 -32.66 -4.35 18.24
N PHE A 801 -33.38 -3.34 17.76
CA PHE A 801 -33.75 -2.17 18.58
C PHE A 801 -34.62 -2.51 19.82
N PRO A 802 -35.60 -3.44 19.76
CA PRO A 802 -36.31 -3.90 20.95
C PRO A 802 -35.39 -4.55 21.99
N LYS A 803 -34.42 -5.38 21.56
CA LYS A 803 -33.45 -6.02 22.46
C LYS A 803 -32.53 -5.00 23.12
N ILE A 804 -32.00 -4.06 22.33
CA ILE A 804 -31.19 -2.92 22.81
C ILE A 804 -31.99 -2.10 23.82
N ARG A 805 -33.27 -1.79 23.55
CA ARG A 805 -34.15 -1.07 24.47
C ARG A 805 -34.40 -1.83 25.77
N THR A 806 -34.61 -3.15 25.72
CA THR A 806 -34.75 -3.98 26.93
C THR A 806 -33.48 -3.94 27.78
N LEU A 807 -32.29 -4.12 27.17
CA LEU A 807 -31.01 -4.01 27.89
C LEU A 807 -30.77 -2.59 28.45
N GLU A 808 -31.07 -1.54 27.67
CA GLU A 808 -30.98 -0.14 28.13
C GLU A 808 -31.90 0.13 29.34
N LEU A 809 -33.06 -0.55 29.45
CA LEU A 809 -33.96 -0.45 30.61
C LEU A 809 -33.50 -1.32 31.78
N GLU A 810 -33.01 -2.54 31.54
CA GLU A 810 -32.51 -3.42 32.59
C GLU A 810 -31.27 -2.85 33.28
N LEU A 811 -30.35 -2.24 32.53
CA LEU A 811 -29.14 -1.58 33.06
C LEU A 811 -29.43 -0.33 33.91
N GLN A 812 -30.67 0.19 33.87
CA GLN A 812 -31.13 1.25 34.78
C GLN A 812 -31.54 0.71 36.16
N ASN A 813 -31.73 -0.61 36.31
CA ASN A 813 -32.09 -1.22 37.60
C ASN A 813 -30.89 -1.21 38.57
N PRO A 814 -30.98 -0.51 39.72
CA PRO A 814 -29.88 -0.45 40.69
C PRO A 814 -29.65 -1.74 41.48
N SER A 815 -30.52 -2.76 41.35
CA SER A 815 -30.40 -4.04 42.05
C SER A 815 -29.62 -5.13 41.30
N LEU A 816 -29.10 -4.84 40.10
CA LEU A 816 -28.24 -5.77 39.35
C LEU A 816 -26.91 -6.02 40.07
N SER A 817 -26.41 -7.26 40.01
CA SER A 817 -25.05 -7.59 40.44
C SER A 817 -24.01 -6.93 39.52
N ALA A 818 -22.79 -6.72 40.02
CA ALA A 818 -21.71 -6.15 39.21
C ALA A 818 -21.34 -7.03 38.00
N GLU A 819 -21.44 -8.36 38.14
CA GLU A 819 -21.12 -9.32 37.07
C GLU A 819 -22.22 -9.37 36.01
N ASP A 820 -23.50 -9.39 36.42
CA ASP A 820 -24.64 -9.36 35.48
C ASP A 820 -24.72 -8.02 34.75
N ARG A 821 -24.36 -6.92 35.43
CA ARG A 821 -24.26 -5.60 34.81
C ARG A 821 -23.18 -5.59 33.73
N GLN A 822 -21.98 -6.10 34.01
CA GLN A 822 -20.91 -6.20 33.02
C GLN A 822 -21.33 -7.03 31.81
N LYS A 823 -21.92 -8.22 32.02
CA LYS A 823 -22.41 -9.08 30.92
C LYS A 823 -23.43 -8.36 30.03
N LYS A 824 -24.35 -7.61 30.62
CA LYS A 824 -25.38 -6.84 29.88
C LYS A 824 -24.81 -5.60 29.18
N ASP A 825 -23.82 -4.93 29.76
CA ASP A 825 -23.08 -3.84 29.08
C ASP A 825 -22.26 -4.37 27.88
N GLU A 826 -21.68 -5.57 28.00
CA GLU A 826 -20.99 -6.26 26.90
C GLU A 826 -21.96 -6.69 25.78
N GLU A 827 -23.11 -7.30 26.12
CA GLU A 827 -24.16 -7.65 25.16
C GLU A 827 -24.74 -6.41 24.46
N LEU A 828 -25.03 -5.34 25.20
CA LEU A 828 -25.50 -4.05 24.67
C LEU A 828 -24.45 -3.42 23.73
N GLY A 829 -23.17 -3.55 24.06
CA GLY A 829 -22.05 -3.15 23.20
C GLY A 829 -22.05 -3.90 21.87
N THR A 830 -22.17 -5.22 21.92
CA THR A 830 -22.19 -6.10 20.73
C THR A 830 -23.42 -5.86 19.86
N LEU A 831 -24.63 -5.91 20.42
CA LEU A 831 -25.88 -5.64 19.69
C LEU A 831 -25.91 -4.21 19.13
N GLY A 832 -25.43 -3.24 19.89
CA GLY A 832 -25.33 -1.85 19.46
C GLY A 832 -24.38 -1.66 18.27
N SER A 833 -23.26 -2.37 18.23
CA SER A 833 -22.34 -2.35 17.08
C SER A 833 -22.95 -3.00 15.84
N GLN A 834 -23.67 -4.12 16.00
CA GLN A 834 -24.39 -4.79 14.90
C GLN A 834 -25.51 -3.90 14.34
N ALA A 835 -26.33 -3.32 15.21
CA ALA A 835 -27.44 -2.45 14.81
C ALA A 835 -26.95 -1.18 14.09
N ALA A 836 -25.83 -0.59 14.51
CA ALA A 836 -25.21 0.54 13.79
C ALA A 836 -24.75 0.14 12.38
N SER A 837 -24.11 -1.03 12.24
CA SER A 837 -23.63 -1.54 10.94
C SER A 837 -24.79 -1.85 9.98
N TYR A 838 -25.81 -2.59 10.45
CA TYR A 838 -27.00 -2.87 9.65
C TYR A 838 -27.82 -1.62 9.34
N MET A 839 -27.96 -0.65 10.26
CA MET A 839 -28.66 0.60 9.92
C MET A 839 -27.87 1.50 8.97
N GLN A 840 -26.53 1.55 9.04
CA GLN A 840 -25.76 2.24 8.02
C GLN A 840 -26.15 1.68 6.66
N LEU A 841 -26.03 0.37 6.49
CA LEU A 841 -26.40 -0.36 5.30
C LEU A 841 -27.86 -0.09 4.87
N ALA A 842 -28.84 -0.23 5.76
CA ALA A 842 -30.26 -0.07 5.48
C ALA A 842 -30.68 1.35 5.06
N ASN A 843 -30.13 2.39 5.70
CA ASN A 843 -30.32 3.78 5.26
C ASN A 843 -29.83 3.95 3.82
N GLU A 844 -28.65 3.39 3.54
CA GLU A 844 -28.00 3.51 2.25
C GLU A 844 -28.80 2.74 1.15
N THR A 845 -29.29 1.53 1.46
CA THR A 845 -30.17 0.69 0.63
C THR A 845 -31.37 1.47 0.12
N LEU A 846 -32.13 2.03 1.07
CA LEU A 846 -33.38 2.72 0.80
C LEU A 846 -33.10 4.01 0.02
N GLY A 847 -31.99 4.68 0.35
CA GLY A 847 -31.42 5.77 -0.40
C GLY A 847 -31.08 5.44 -1.85
N MET A 848 -31.06 4.15 -2.25
CA MET A 848 -30.92 3.70 -3.64
C MET A 848 -32.17 3.18 -4.30
N MET A 849 -33.01 2.45 -3.58
CA MET A 849 -34.34 2.14 -4.09
C MET A 849 -35.06 3.44 -4.49
N ARG A 850 -34.98 4.48 -3.65
CA ARG A 850 -35.48 5.83 -3.95
C ARG A 850 -34.85 6.47 -5.18
N LEU A 851 -33.56 6.24 -5.44
CA LEU A 851 -32.84 6.88 -6.56
C LEU A 851 -33.09 6.15 -7.89
N PHE A 852 -33.09 4.82 -7.90
CA PHE A 852 -33.41 4.05 -9.10
C PHE A 852 -34.88 4.18 -9.47
N THR A 853 -35.82 4.09 -8.51
CA THR A 853 -37.26 4.27 -8.79
C THR A 853 -37.60 5.66 -9.34
N LYS A 854 -36.82 6.69 -8.98
CA LYS A 854 -36.93 8.04 -9.54
C LYS A 854 -36.48 8.15 -11.01
N ALA A 855 -35.50 7.36 -11.41
CA ALA A 855 -34.96 7.35 -12.78
C ALA A 855 -35.70 6.33 -13.67
N LEU A 856 -36.18 5.24 -13.08
CA LEU A 856 -36.88 4.14 -13.71
C LEU A 856 -37.94 3.59 -12.76
N SER A 857 -39.20 3.85 -13.08
CA SER A 857 -40.34 3.32 -12.36
C SER A 857 -40.94 2.08 -13.05
N GLU A 858 -41.09 2.12 -14.38
CA GLU A 858 -41.64 1.04 -15.22
C GLU A 858 -41.06 -0.36 -14.85
N PRO A 859 -39.73 -0.56 -14.76
CA PRO A 859 -39.15 -1.87 -14.42
C PRO A 859 -39.43 -2.36 -12.99
N PHE A 860 -39.62 -1.46 -12.03
CA PHE A 860 -40.00 -1.82 -10.66
C PHE A 860 -41.49 -2.19 -10.53
N THR A 861 -42.26 -2.00 -11.61
CA THR A 861 -43.69 -2.36 -11.70
C THR A 861 -43.96 -3.59 -12.59
N MET A 862 -42.90 -4.30 -12.99
CA MET A 862 -43.01 -5.61 -13.64
C MET A 862 -43.61 -6.66 -12.66
N PRO A 863 -44.52 -7.54 -13.10
CA PRO A 863 -45.19 -8.54 -12.25
C PRO A 863 -44.25 -9.34 -11.33
N GLU A 864 -43.08 -9.74 -11.84
CA GLU A 864 -42.06 -10.55 -11.18
C GLU A 864 -41.34 -9.83 -10.01
N ILE A 865 -41.54 -8.51 -9.88
CA ILE A 865 -40.88 -7.63 -8.91
C ILE A 865 -41.90 -6.93 -8.01
N VAL A 866 -43.02 -6.50 -8.60
CA VAL A 866 -43.93 -5.49 -8.03
C VAL A 866 -44.65 -5.96 -6.76
N SER A 867 -45.07 -7.23 -6.71
CA SER A 867 -45.69 -7.83 -5.51
C SER A 867 -44.71 -7.85 -4.34
N ARG A 868 -43.51 -8.41 -4.56
CA ARG A 868 -42.45 -8.49 -3.56
C ARG A 868 -42.01 -7.11 -3.05
N LEU A 869 -41.88 -6.15 -3.96
CA LEU A 869 -41.57 -4.76 -3.63
C LEU A 869 -42.65 -4.13 -2.75
N ALA A 870 -43.93 -4.32 -3.09
CA ALA A 870 -45.06 -3.79 -2.34
C ALA A 870 -45.11 -4.35 -0.91
N SER A 871 -45.07 -5.68 -0.73
CA SER A 871 -45.05 -6.30 0.61
C SER A 871 -43.83 -5.89 1.43
N MET A 872 -42.64 -5.76 0.83
CA MET A 872 -41.44 -5.27 1.52
C MET A 872 -41.62 -3.83 2.00
N MET A 873 -42.15 -2.95 1.16
CA MET A 873 -42.41 -1.54 1.52
C MET A 873 -43.51 -1.42 2.57
N ASN A 874 -44.59 -2.20 2.47
CA ASN A 874 -45.67 -2.21 3.45
C ASN A 874 -45.20 -2.70 4.82
N TYR A 875 -44.49 -3.84 4.86
CA TYR A 875 -43.93 -4.41 6.07
C TYR A 875 -43.03 -3.40 6.82
N ASN A 876 -42.09 -2.78 6.10
CA ASN A 876 -41.18 -1.81 6.71
C ASN A 876 -41.88 -0.50 7.13
N LEU A 877 -42.92 -0.06 6.39
CA LEU A 877 -43.73 1.09 6.79
C LEU A 877 -44.59 0.78 8.03
N GLU A 878 -45.13 -0.44 8.15
CA GLU A 878 -45.78 -0.91 9.37
C GLU A 878 -44.79 -0.99 10.54
N THR A 879 -43.58 -1.51 10.34
CA THR A 879 -42.57 -1.57 11.41
C THR A 879 -42.12 -0.19 11.87
N LEU A 880 -42.08 0.82 10.99
CA LEU A 880 -41.70 2.20 11.33
C LEU A 880 -42.85 3.07 11.87
N ALA A 881 -44.09 2.87 11.41
CA ALA A 881 -45.23 3.74 11.71
C ALA A 881 -46.47 3.02 12.30
N GLY A 882 -46.43 1.70 12.43
CA GLY A 882 -47.48 0.87 13.05
C GLY A 882 -47.61 1.04 14.56
N LYS A 883 -48.71 0.54 15.13
CA LYS A 883 -49.19 0.89 16.48
C LYS A 883 -48.12 0.75 17.57
N ARG A 884 -47.24 -0.27 17.49
CA ARG A 884 -46.17 -0.54 18.47
C ARG A 884 -44.81 0.11 18.17
N ALA A 885 -44.56 0.58 16.95
CA ALA A 885 -43.25 1.09 16.48
C ALA A 885 -42.61 2.13 17.42
N ALA A 886 -43.41 3.06 17.94
CA ALA A 886 -42.96 4.12 18.85
C ALA A 886 -42.57 3.63 20.27
N ALA A 887 -42.99 2.41 20.65
CA ALA A 887 -42.60 1.75 21.89
C ALA A 887 -41.44 0.77 21.67
N GLU A 888 -41.41 0.05 20.56
CA GLU A 888 -40.44 -1.01 20.26
C GLU A 888 -39.11 -0.46 19.69
N LEU A 889 -39.14 0.53 18.80
CA LEU A 889 -37.95 1.11 18.15
C LEU A 889 -37.37 2.34 18.88
N SER A 890 -37.77 2.58 20.13
CA SER A 890 -37.37 3.79 20.88
C SER A 890 -36.14 3.55 21.75
N VAL A 891 -34.95 3.66 21.16
CA VAL A 891 -33.65 3.62 21.87
C VAL A 891 -33.14 4.99 22.26
N SER A 892 -32.28 5.05 23.29
CA SER A 892 -31.88 6.29 23.97
C SER A 892 -30.99 7.20 23.14
N ASN A 893 -30.07 6.64 22.34
CA ASN A 893 -29.19 7.40 21.44
C ASN A 893 -29.33 6.88 20.02
N LYS A 894 -30.16 7.54 19.20
CA LYS A 894 -30.51 7.09 17.85
C LYS A 894 -29.41 7.38 16.83
N ASP A 895 -28.69 8.51 16.96
CA ASP A 895 -27.60 8.87 16.05
C ASP A 895 -26.37 7.95 16.20
N LYS A 896 -26.10 7.41 17.40
CA LYS A 896 -25.09 6.33 17.63
C LYS A 896 -25.31 5.12 16.71
N TYR A 897 -26.56 4.82 16.38
CA TYR A 897 -26.95 3.69 15.53
C TYR A 897 -27.37 4.13 14.11
N HIS A 898 -27.08 5.37 13.71
CA HIS A 898 -27.52 5.99 12.45
C HIS A 898 -29.05 5.89 12.19
N PHE A 899 -29.87 5.67 13.22
CA PHE A 899 -31.28 5.35 13.08
C PHE A 899 -32.15 6.60 12.95
N ARG A 900 -32.57 6.92 11.71
CA ARG A 900 -33.37 8.11 11.39
C ARG A 900 -34.77 7.72 10.90
N PRO A 901 -35.67 7.20 11.75
CA PRO A 901 -36.97 6.65 11.33
C PRO A 901 -37.83 7.65 10.56
N ILE A 902 -37.76 8.94 10.89
CA ILE A 902 -38.48 10.00 10.19
C ILE A 902 -37.98 10.18 8.74
N GLN A 903 -36.66 10.08 8.51
CA GLN A 903 -36.08 10.09 7.17
C GLN A 903 -36.44 8.81 6.40
N LEU A 904 -36.36 7.64 7.04
CA LEU A 904 -36.74 6.37 6.42
C LEU A 904 -38.20 6.39 5.95
N ILE A 905 -39.13 6.87 6.78
CA ILE A 905 -40.54 7.07 6.39
C ILE A 905 -40.66 8.05 5.20
N SER A 906 -39.90 9.15 5.20
CA SER A 906 -39.86 10.10 4.08
C SER A 906 -39.36 9.44 2.78
N ASP A 907 -38.34 8.59 2.87
CA ASP A 907 -37.71 7.92 1.73
C ASP A 907 -38.59 6.78 1.18
N PHE A 908 -39.31 6.05 2.04
CA PHE A 908 -40.36 5.12 1.61
C PHE A 908 -41.48 5.85 0.86
N VAL A 909 -41.97 6.99 1.40
CA VAL A 909 -43.00 7.80 0.73
C VAL A 909 -42.53 8.31 -0.64
N ASP A 910 -41.26 8.68 -0.81
CA ASP A 910 -40.73 9.02 -2.14
C ASP A 910 -40.82 7.84 -3.11
N ILE A 911 -40.53 6.61 -2.68
CA ILE A 911 -40.67 5.41 -3.53
C ILE A 911 -42.14 5.15 -3.89
N TYR A 912 -43.07 5.23 -2.93
CA TYR A 912 -44.51 5.14 -3.21
C TYR A 912 -44.96 6.23 -4.19
N LEU A 913 -44.41 7.44 -4.12
CA LEU A 913 -44.70 8.53 -5.05
C LEU A 913 -44.11 8.31 -6.45
N HIS A 914 -42.91 7.71 -6.56
CA HIS A 914 -42.31 7.38 -7.86
C HIS A 914 -43.08 6.29 -8.61
N LEU A 915 -43.63 5.31 -7.89
CA LEU A 915 -44.29 4.13 -8.49
C LEU A 915 -45.82 4.24 -8.52
N GLY A 916 -46.42 5.04 -7.64
CA GLY A 916 -47.87 5.18 -7.42
C GLY A 916 -48.69 5.80 -8.56
N TYR A 917 -48.10 6.03 -9.74
CA TYR A 917 -48.88 6.23 -10.96
C TYR A 917 -49.34 4.88 -11.53
N SER A 918 -48.50 3.84 -11.45
CA SER A 918 -48.73 2.53 -12.08
C SER A 918 -49.82 1.76 -11.34
N GLN A 919 -50.85 1.34 -12.07
CA GLN A 919 -51.97 0.62 -11.47
C GLN A 919 -51.55 -0.75 -10.91
N VAL A 920 -50.60 -1.44 -11.55
CA VAL A 920 -50.08 -2.74 -11.08
C VAL A 920 -49.41 -2.61 -9.71
N PHE A 921 -48.71 -1.51 -9.43
CA PHE A 921 -48.13 -1.23 -8.12
C PHE A 921 -49.19 -0.82 -7.09
N VAL A 922 -50.20 -0.05 -7.50
CA VAL A 922 -51.35 0.29 -6.64
C VAL A 922 -52.12 -0.95 -6.20
N ASP A 923 -52.35 -1.89 -7.12
CA ASP A 923 -53.03 -3.16 -6.83
C ASP A 923 -52.16 -4.08 -5.95
N ALA A 924 -50.86 -4.17 -6.22
CA ALA A 924 -49.92 -4.94 -5.40
C ALA A 924 -49.80 -4.41 -3.95
N VAL A 925 -49.78 -3.09 -3.76
CA VAL A 925 -49.75 -2.46 -2.43
C VAL A 925 -51.04 -2.74 -1.64
N ALA A 926 -52.19 -2.85 -2.33
CA ALA A 926 -53.47 -3.17 -1.71
C ALA A 926 -53.66 -4.70 -1.47
N ALA A 927 -53.12 -5.56 -2.33
CA ALA A 927 -53.24 -7.02 -2.20
C ALA A 927 -52.50 -7.60 -0.98
N ASP A 928 -51.49 -6.90 -0.46
CA ASP A 928 -50.68 -7.32 0.70
C ASP A 928 -51.47 -7.29 2.03
N GLY A 929 -52.37 -8.25 2.22
CA GLY A 929 -53.22 -8.37 3.43
C GLY A 929 -52.46 -8.55 4.75
N ARG A 930 -51.15 -8.84 4.70
CA ARG A 930 -50.30 -8.97 5.89
C ARG A 930 -49.98 -7.62 6.52
N SER A 931 -49.60 -6.61 5.73
CA SER A 931 -49.09 -5.33 6.24
C SER A 931 -49.71 -4.08 5.62
N PHE A 932 -50.52 -4.17 4.56
CA PHE A 932 -51.35 -3.05 4.12
C PHE A 932 -52.45 -2.72 5.15
N LYS A 933 -52.28 -1.60 5.87
CA LYS A 933 -53.21 -1.12 6.90
C LYS A 933 -53.44 0.39 6.75
N PRO A 934 -54.64 0.85 6.35
CA PRO A 934 -54.89 2.28 6.08
C PRO A 934 -54.49 3.22 7.23
N GLU A 935 -54.63 2.80 8.50
CA GLU A 935 -54.27 3.66 9.65
C GLU A 935 -52.75 3.88 9.78
N VAL A 936 -51.92 3.00 9.20
CA VAL A 936 -50.47 3.19 9.11
C VAL A 936 -50.14 4.32 8.13
N PHE A 937 -50.74 4.31 6.95
CA PHE A 937 -50.56 5.35 5.93
C PHE A 937 -51.07 6.71 6.43
N ASP A 938 -52.20 6.72 7.15
CA ASP A 938 -52.73 7.92 7.82
C ASP A 938 -51.80 8.45 8.92
N ARG A 939 -51.17 7.55 9.68
CA ARG A 939 -50.17 7.93 10.70
C ARG A 939 -48.87 8.43 10.08
N VAL A 940 -48.47 7.91 8.91
CA VAL A 940 -47.36 8.43 8.11
C VAL A 940 -47.63 9.87 7.66
N THR A 941 -48.83 10.19 7.15
CA THR A 941 -49.23 11.58 6.86
C THR A 941 -49.07 12.47 8.09
N ARG A 942 -49.62 12.05 9.25
CA ARG A 942 -49.54 12.82 10.50
C ARG A 942 -48.09 13.03 10.97
N ILE A 943 -47.21 12.02 10.82
CA ILE A 943 -45.79 12.11 11.17
C ILE A 943 -45.05 13.11 10.26
N LEU A 944 -45.20 12.99 8.93
CA LEU A 944 -44.47 13.85 7.99
C LEU A 944 -44.93 15.30 8.05
N THR A 945 -46.23 15.56 8.18
CA THR A 945 -46.80 16.90 8.34
C THR A 945 -46.39 17.52 9.68
N SER A 946 -46.50 16.81 10.81
CA SER A 946 -46.13 17.36 12.13
C SER A 946 -44.62 17.58 12.33
N LYS A 947 -43.78 17.14 11.38
CA LYS A 947 -42.33 17.32 11.37
C LYS A 947 -41.81 18.14 10.18
N ASN A 948 -42.70 18.69 9.34
CA ASN A 948 -42.34 19.47 8.13
C ASN A 948 -41.26 18.81 7.26
N GLN A 949 -41.40 17.50 6.98
CA GLN A 949 -40.37 16.69 6.32
C GLN A 949 -40.52 16.56 4.79
N LYS A 950 -41.65 17.02 4.24
CA LYS A 950 -41.91 17.09 2.80
C LYS A 950 -42.66 18.38 2.49
N GLU A 951 -42.54 18.85 1.25
CA GLU A 951 -43.29 20.00 0.76
C GLU A 951 -44.79 19.71 0.66
N ALA A 952 -45.62 20.74 0.81
CA ALA A 952 -47.08 20.62 0.70
C ALA A 952 -47.53 20.03 -0.65
N GLY A 953 -46.78 20.30 -1.73
CA GLY A 953 -47.04 19.73 -3.05
C GLY A 953 -46.85 18.21 -3.12
N ASP A 954 -45.87 17.65 -2.41
CA ASP A 954 -45.64 16.20 -2.36
C ASP A 954 -46.58 15.51 -1.37
N MET A 955 -46.92 16.16 -0.25
CA MET A 955 -47.99 15.68 0.63
C MET A 955 -49.35 15.62 -0.08
N ALA A 956 -49.65 16.57 -0.97
CA ALA A 956 -50.86 16.55 -1.80
C ALA A 956 -50.84 15.45 -2.89
N LYS A 957 -49.66 15.01 -3.34
CA LYS A 957 -49.54 13.80 -4.19
C LYS A 957 -49.73 12.53 -3.37
N TRP A 958 -49.15 12.49 -2.16
CA TRP A 958 -49.22 11.34 -1.25
C TRP A 958 -50.65 11.02 -0.86
N GLU A 959 -51.47 12.02 -0.49
CA GLU A 959 -52.88 11.80 -0.17
C GLU A 959 -53.69 11.24 -1.36
N LYS A 960 -53.38 11.65 -2.61
CA LYS A 960 -53.99 11.07 -3.83
C LYS A 960 -53.56 9.62 -4.07
N VAL A 961 -52.29 9.31 -3.86
CA VAL A 961 -51.77 7.94 -4.01
C VAL A 961 -52.33 7.01 -2.90
N LYS A 962 -52.42 7.51 -1.66
CA LYS A 962 -53.07 6.81 -0.53
C LYS A 962 -54.55 6.52 -0.82
N ALA A 963 -55.29 7.48 -1.38
CA ALA A 963 -56.67 7.27 -1.79
C ALA A 963 -56.81 6.16 -2.85
N ARG A 964 -55.92 6.11 -3.85
CA ARG A 964 -55.89 5.01 -4.84
C ARG A 964 -55.60 3.64 -4.21
N PHE A 965 -54.74 3.54 -3.19
CA PHE A 965 -54.53 2.27 -2.48
C PHE A 965 -55.80 1.82 -1.74
N ALA A 966 -56.53 2.74 -1.11
CA ALA A 966 -57.78 2.43 -0.42
C ALA A 966 -58.90 2.01 -1.39
N GLU A 967 -59.03 2.70 -2.53
CA GLU A 967 -59.96 2.36 -3.62
C GLU A 967 -59.63 0.98 -4.23
N ALA A 968 -58.35 0.71 -4.48
CA ALA A 968 -57.90 -0.59 -4.96
C ALA A 968 -58.14 -1.71 -3.94
N LYS A 969 -57.95 -1.45 -2.64
CA LYS A 969 -58.25 -2.42 -1.59
C LYS A 969 -59.74 -2.76 -1.54
N LEU A 970 -60.61 -1.75 -1.51
CA LEU A 970 -62.07 -1.94 -1.56
C LEU A 970 -62.50 -2.79 -2.77
N ARG A 971 -61.91 -2.53 -3.94
CA ARG A 971 -62.17 -3.28 -5.18
C ARG A 971 -61.66 -4.72 -5.14
N LEU A 972 -60.50 -4.96 -4.54
CA LEU A 972 -59.95 -6.32 -4.38
C LEU A 972 -60.79 -7.13 -3.40
N ASP A 973 -61.13 -6.55 -2.24
CA ASP A 973 -61.95 -7.19 -1.21
C ASP A 973 -63.35 -7.54 -1.73
N GLN A 974 -63.97 -6.65 -2.53
CA GLN A 974 -65.21 -6.96 -3.23
C GLN A 974 -65.03 -8.09 -4.25
N ALA A 975 -63.94 -8.09 -5.03
CA ALA A 975 -63.69 -9.15 -6.02
C ALA A 975 -63.42 -10.53 -5.39
N GLU A 976 -62.79 -10.58 -4.21
CA GLU A 976 -62.64 -11.82 -3.42
C GLU A 976 -64.01 -12.31 -2.91
N LEU A 977 -64.86 -11.42 -2.39
CA LEU A 977 -66.24 -11.73 -1.97
C LEU A 977 -67.12 -12.21 -3.14
N ASP A 978 -66.94 -11.64 -4.33
CA ASP A 978 -67.65 -12.00 -5.56
C ASP A 978 -67.20 -13.37 -6.12
N LEU A 979 -65.91 -13.70 -6.01
CA LEU A 979 -65.34 -14.97 -6.46
C LEU A 979 -65.68 -16.12 -5.49
N GLY A 980 -65.52 -15.90 -4.17
CA GLY A 980 -65.59 -16.95 -3.15
C GLY A 980 -64.54 -18.06 -3.35
N ASP A 981 -64.76 -19.20 -2.69
CA ASP A 981 -63.80 -20.32 -2.66
C ASP A 981 -63.30 -20.71 -4.07
N ILE A 982 -61.97 -20.75 -4.21
CA ILE A 982 -61.22 -21.16 -5.40
C ILE A 982 -61.06 -22.69 -5.39
N PRO A 983 -61.33 -23.41 -6.50
CA PRO A 983 -60.99 -24.81 -6.62
C PRO A 983 -59.48 -25.02 -6.54
N ALA A 984 -59.01 -25.97 -5.72
CA ALA A 984 -57.59 -26.28 -5.54
C ALA A 984 -56.85 -26.77 -6.80
N GLU A 985 -57.56 -27.01 -7.92
CA GLU A 985 -56.98 -27.26 -9.24
C GLU A 985 -56.62 -25.98 -10.02
N PHE A 986 -57.05 -24.80 -9.54
CA PHE A 986 -56.80 -23.47 -10.11
C PHE A 986 -55.94 -22.59 -9.20
N GLU A 987 -55.63 -23.09 -8.00
CA GLU A 987 -54.82 -22.44 -6.96
C GLU A 987 -53.32 -22.73 -7.19
N ASP A 988 -52.47 -21.71 -7.08
CA ASP A 988 -51.01 -21.87 -7.13
C ASP A 988 -50.53 -22.59 -5.85
N PRO A 989 -49.89 -23.77 -5.94
CA PRO A 989 -49.54 -24.59 -4.78
C PRO A 989 -48.40 -24.04 -3.91
N ILE A 990 -47.86 -22.86 -4.22
CA ILE A 990 -46.85 -22.14 -3.44
C ILE A 990 -47.43 -20.85 -2.85
N MET A 991 -48.27 -20.13 -3.61
CA MET A 991 -48.81 -18.82 -3.22
C MET A 991 -50.22 -18.88 -2.59
N GLY A 992 -51.03 -19.88 -2.92
CA GLY A 992 -52.46 -19.94 -2.52
C GLY A 992 -53.39 -19.04 -3.34
N ASP A 993 -52.88 -18.41 -4.40
CA ASP A 993 -53.60 -17.48 -5.27
C ASP A 993 -54.15 -18.17 -6.53
N LEU A 994 -55.17 -17.57 -7.17
CA LEU A 994 -55.66 -18.03 -8.48
C LEU A 994 -54.58 -17.85 -9.57
N MET A 995 -54.12 -18.95 -10.18
CA MET A 995 -53.14 -18.94 -11.28
C MET A 995 -53.65 -18.13 -12.48
N ARG A 996 -52.76 -17.34 -13.12
CA ARG A 996 -53.08 -16.44 -14.24
C ARG A 996 -52.39 -16.88 -15.54
N ASP A 997 -51.14 -17.32 -15.44
CA ASP A 997 -50.37 -17.96 -16.51
C ASP A 997 -49.76 -19.27 -15.99
N PRO A 998 -50.56 -20.35 -15.84
CA PRO A 998 -50.08 -21.63 -15.34
C PRO A 998 -49.03 -22.24 -16.27
N VAL A 999 -47.95 -22.74 -15.67
CA VAL A 999 -46.84 -23.43 -16.34
C VAL A 999 -46.56 -24.76 -15.67
N LEU A 1000 -46.34 -25.78 -16.49
CA LEU A 1000 -45.92 -27.11 -16.09
C LEU A 1000 -44.39 -27.14 -15.93
N LEU A 1001 -43.94 -27.57 -14.76
CA LEU A 1001 -42.53 -27.77 -14.44
C LEU A 1001 -42.04 -29.15 -14.93
N PRO A 1002 -40.73 -29.36 -15.14
CA PRO A 1002 -40.13 -30.69 -15.35
C PRO A 1002 -40.48 -31.70 -14.24
N SER A 1003 -40.71 -31.23 -13.00
CA SER A 1003 -41.20 -32.04 -11.87
C SER A 1003 -42.68 -32.46 -11.97
N ARG A 1004 -43.39 -32.03 -13.02
CA ARG A 1004 -44.82 -32.21 -13.29
C ARG A 1004 -45.80 -31.49 -12.36
N HIS A 1005 -45.31 -30.59 -11.51
CA HIS A 1005 -46.17 -29.65 -10.79
C HIS A 1005 -46.58 -28.51 -11.73
N VAL A 1006 -47.77 -27.93 -11.52
CA VAL A 1006 -48.22 -26.71 -12.21
C VAL A 1006 -48.24 -25.56 -11.19
N VAL A 1007 -47.73 -24.41 -11.61
CA VAL A 1007 -47.59 -23.17 -10.82
C VAL A 1007 -47.80 -21.97 -11.74
N ASP A 1008 -48.05 -20.77 -11.22
CA ASP A 1008 -48.05 -19.56 -12.05
C ASP A 1008 -46.63 -19.20 -12.52
N ARG A 1009 -46.50 -18.70 -13.76
CA ARG A 1009 -45.20 -18.25 -14.30
C ARG A 1009 -44.52 -17.22 -13.39
N SER A 1010 -45.26 -16.29 -12.82
CA SER A 1010 -44.70 -15.26 -11.94
C SER A 1010 -44.12 -15.86 -10.66
N THR A 1011 -44.81 -16.83 -10.06
CA THR A 1011 -44.34 -17.61 -8.90
C THR A 1011 -43.01 -18.31 -9.20
N ILE A 1012 -42.93 -19.08 -10.29
CA ILE A 1012 -41.70 -19.85 -10.56
C ILE A 1012 -40.55 -18.95 -11.02
N VAL A 1013 -40.80 -17.89 -11.77
CA VAL A 1013 -39.76 -16.92 -12.14
C VAL A 1013 -39.21 -16.23 -10.87
N GLN A 1014 -40.06 -15.84 -9.92
CA GLN A 1014 -39.63 -15.28 -8.64
C GLN A 1014 -38.80 -16.28 -7.80
N HIS A 1015 -39.16 -17.57 -7.83
CA HIS A 1015 -38.38 -18.64 -7.21
C HIS A 1015 -37.00 -18.78 -7.87
N LEU A 1016 -36.95 -18.95 -9.19
CA LEU A 1016 -35.72 -19.16 -9.97
C LEU A 1016 -34.76 -17.94 -9.97
N LEU A 1017 -35.28 -16.74 -9.77
CA LEU A 1017 -34.50 -15.52 -9.53
C LEU A 1017 -33.82 -15.49 -8.14
N SER A 1018 -34.11 -16.46 -7.27
CA SER A 1018 -33.66 -16.52 -5.87
C SER A 1018 -32.96 -17.84 -5.53
N ASP A 1019 -33.43 -18.99 -6.04
CA ASP A 1019 -32.70 -20.25 -6.12
C ASP A 1019 -33.00 -20.95 -7.45
N ALA A 1020 -31.98 -21.25 -8.25
CA ALA A 1020 -32.10 -21.79 -9.61
C ALA A 1020 -32.39 -23.31 -9.62
N LYS A 1021 -33.45 -23.71 -8.91
CA LYS A 1021 -33.89 -25.10 -8.72
C LYS A 1021 -35.40 -25.22 -8.81
N ASP A 1022 -35.89 -26.43 -9.03
CA ASP A 1022 -37.30 -26.75 -8.90
C ASP A 1022 -37.73 -26.77 -7.41
N PRO A 1023 -38.81 -26.06 -7.01
CA PRO A 1023 -39.17 -25.88 -5.61
C PRO A 1023 -39.62 -27.16 -4.90
N PHE A 1024 -40.06 -28.19 -5.65
CA PHE A 1024 -40.61 -29.43 -5.10
C PHE A 1024 -39.55 -30.55 -5.01
N THR A 1025 -38.62 -30.59 -5.96
CA THR A 1025 -37.62 -31.66 -6.13
C THR A 1025 -36.18 -31.22 -5.86
N ARG A 1026 -35.92 -29.91 -5.82
CA ARG A 1026 -34.58 -29.29 -5.66
C ARG A 1026 -33.56 -29.70 -6.73
N GLN A 1027 -34.00 -30.14 -7.91
CA GLN A 1027 -33.12 -30.33 -9.07
C GLN A 1027 -32.86 -28.97 -9.74
N PRO A 1028 -31.66 -28.71 -10.32
CA PRO A 1028 -31.38 -27.48 -11.04
C PRO A 1028 -32.36 -27.25 -12.20
N MET A 1029 -32.79 -26.00 -12.39
CA MET A 1029 -33.79 -25.62 -13.40
C MET A 1029 -33.62 -24.16 -13.84
N THR A 1030 -34.03 -23.86 -15.07
CA THR A 1030 -34.06 -22.50 -15.65
C THR A 1030 -35.49 -22.10 -16.04
N VAL A 1031 -35.69 -20.82 -16.38
CA VAL A 1031 -37.00 -20.31 -16.83
C VAL A 1031 -37.39 -20.86 -18.20
N ASP A 1032 -36.43 -21.29 -19.01
CA ASP A 1032 -36.67 -21.84 -20.35
C ASP A 1032 -37.16 -23.31 -20.30
N ASP A 1033 -37.06 -23.98 -19.15
CA ASP A 1033 -37.51 -25.37 -18.94
C ASP A 1033 -39.02 -25.51 -18.64
N VAL A 1034 -39.76 -24.39 -18.46
CA VAL A 1034 -41.19 -24.43 -18.05
C VAL A 1034 -42.14 -24.32 -19.25
N ILE A 1035 -43.11 -25.24 -19.34
CA ILE A 1035 -44.02 -25.37 -20.49
C ILE A 1035 -45.36 -24.68 -20.17
N PRO A 1036 -45.90 -23.78 -21.03
CA PRO A 1036 -47.20 -23.14 -20.77
C PRO A 1036 -48.37 -24.15 -20.79
N ASP A 1037 -49.22 -24.13 -19.76
CA ASP A 1037 -50.46 -24.92 -19.74
C ASP A 1037 -51.64 -24.09 -20.27
N THR A 1038 -51.79 -24.10 -21.58
CA THR A 1038 -52.88 -23.37 -22.26
C THR A 1038 -54.27 -23.96 -22.02
N GLU A 1039 -54.38 -25.23 -21.60
CA GLU A 1039 -55.66 -25.88 -21.32
C GLU A 1039 -56.18 -25.44 -19.95
N LEU A 1040 -55.35 -25.53 -18.92
CA LEU A 1040 -55.69 -25.06 -17.57
C LEU A 1040 -55.94 -23.54 -17.56
N GLN A 1041 -55.14 -22.75 -18.28
CA GLN A 1041 -55.38 -21.31 -18.41
C GLN A 1041 -56.72 -20.99 -19.09
N THR A 1042 -57.24 -21.89 -19.94
CA THR A 1042 -58.55 -21.71 -20.57
C THR A 1042 -59.67 -22.08 -19.60
N ARG A 1043 -59.54 -23.18 -18.84
CA ARG A 1043 -60.48 -23.58 -17.78
C ARG A 1043 -60.60 -22.50 -16.68
N ILE A 1044 -59.47 -21.97 -16.21
CA ILE A 1044 -59.43 -20.90 -15.19
C ILE A 1044 -60.16 -19.64 -15.70
N ARG A 1045 -59.95 -19.26 -16.95
CA ARG A 1045 -60.64 -18.11 -17.56
C ARG A 1045 -62.15 -18.32 -17.63
N GLN A 1046 -62.61 -19.50 -18.04
CA GLN A 1046 -64.04 -19.84 -18.08
C GLN A 1046 -64.67 -19.81 -16.68
N TRP A 1047 -64.07 -20.49 -15.70
CA TRP A 1047 -64.54 -20.48 -14.30
C TRP A 1047 -64.62 -19.06 -13.72
N ARG A 1048 -63.62 -18.21 -14.00
CA ARG A 1048 -63.59 -16.82 -13.55
C ARG A 1048 -64.70 -15.98 -14.20
N GLU A 1049 -64.97 -16.17 -15.49
CA GLU A 1049 -66.06 -15.50 -16.20
C GLU A 1049 -67.43 -15.93 -15.63
N GLU A 1050 -67.63 -17.22 -15.37
CA GLU A 1050 -68.83 -17.78 -14.74
C GLU A 1050 -69.07 -17.23 -13.33
N LYS A 1051 -68.03 -17.21 -12.46
CA LYS A 1051 -68.13 -16.62 -11.12
C LYS A 1051 -68.47 -15.13 -11.17
N ILE A 1052 -67.81 -14.35 -12.03
CA ILE A 1052 -68.08 -12.91 -12.20
C ILE A 1052 -69.52 -12.69 -12.72
N GLN A 1053 -70.03 -13.53 -13.62
CA GLN A 1053 -71.41 -13.41 -14.09
C GLN A 1053 -72.42 -13.82 -13.02
N LEU A 1054 -72.13 -14.83 -12.20
CA LEU A 1054 -72.95 -15.20 -11.03
C LEU A 1054 -73.00 -14.09 -9.98
N ALA A 1055 -71.88 -13.39 -9.73
CA ALA A 1055 -71.84 -12.23 -8.84
C ALA A 1055 -72.68 -11.05 -9.39
N LYS A 1056 -72.51 -10.71 -10.67
CA LYS A 1056 -73.34 -9.69 -11.34
C LYS A 1056 -74.84 -10.02 -11.29
N ASN A 1057 -75.21 -11.27 -11.57
CA ASN A 1057 -76.60 -11.70 -11.53
C ASN A 1057 -77.18 -11.62 -10.10
N LYS A 1058 -76.38 -11.90 -9.06
CA LYS A 1058 -76.79 -11.70 -7.66
C LYS A 1058 -76.95 -10.22 -7.30
N LEU A 1059 -76.06 -9.35 -7.78
CA LEU A 1059 -76.16 -7.90 -7.56
C LEU A 1059 -77.42 -7.33 -8.23
N MET A 1060 -77.68 -7.66 -9.50
CA MET A 1060 -78.91 -7.24 -10.19
C MET A 1060 -80.17 -7.73 -9.47
N ALA A 1061 -80.20 -8.99 -9.01
CA ALA A 1061 -81.33 -9.52 -8.23
C ALA A 1061 -81.47 -8.89 -6.83
N ALA A 1062 -80.39 -8.31 -6.28
CA ALA A 1062 -80.42 -7.56 -5.02
C ALA A 1062 -80.92 -6.12 -5.21
N ASP A 1063 -80.54 -5.46 -6.31
CA ASP A 1063 -81.05 -4.14 -6.69
C ASP A 1063 -82.55 -4.21 -7.04
N GLU A 1064 -82.98 -5.21 -7.84
CA GLU A 1064 -84.42 -5.46 -8.12
C GLU A 1064 -85.20 -5.75 -6.83
N ALA A 1065 -84.61 -6.46 -5.87
CA ALA A 1065 -85.23 -6.69 -4.56
C ALA A 1065 -85.28 -5.43 -3.69
N ALA A 1066 -84.29 -4.54 -3.78
CA ALA A 1066 -84.26 -3.27 -3.06
C ALA A 1066 -85.31 -2.29 -3.60
N GLU A 1067 -85.42 -2.13 -4.93
CA GLU A 1067 -86.49 -1.33 -5.54
C GLU A 1067 -87.89 -1.88 -5.19
N SER A 1068 -88.04 -3.21 -5.06
CA SER A 1068 -89.32 -3.82 -4.64
C SER A 1068 -89.73 -3.56 -3.17
N MET A 1069 -88.81 -3.08 -2.33
CA MET A 1069 -89.08 -2.78 -0.91
C MET A 1069 -89.41 -1.31 -0.62
N ASP A 1070 -89.21 -0.38 -1.56
CA ASP A 1070 -89.55 1.05 -1.41
C ASP A 1070 -90.98 1.37 -1.88
N THR A 1071 -91.82 0.35 -2.10
CA THR A 1071 -93.17 0.49 -2.67
C THR A 1071 -94.30 -0.17 -1.86
N THR A 1072 -94.23 -0.14 -0.52
CA THR A 1072 -95.36 -0.50 0.36
C THR A 1072 -95.57 0.48 1.52
N ASP A 1073 -96.48 1.45 1.29
CA ASP A 1073 -97.30 2.25 2.22
C ASP A 1073 -96.68 2.93 3.47
N GLY A 1074 -96.98 4.23 3.66
CA GLY A 1074 -96.73 4.95 4.93
C GLY A 1074 -96.99 6.45 4.92
#